data_AF-A0A441E4R4-F1
#
_entry.id   AF-A0A441E4R4-F1
#
_cell.length_a   1.000
_cell.length_b   1.000
_cell.length_c   1.000
_cell.angle_alpha   90.00
_cell.angle_beta   90.00
_cell.angle_gamma   90.00
#
_symmetry.space_group_name_H-M   'P 1'
#
loop_
_entity.id
_entity.type
_entity.pdbx_description
1 polymer ?
#
loop_
_entity_poly.entity_id
_entity_poly.type
_entity_poly.pdbx_seq_one_letter_code
_entity_poly.pdbx_strand_id
1 'polypeptide(L)'
;MNIVEASIADLRRALEDGTVTSVELTGAYLRRIAHYDRHGIALNAVPILNPKVFEEAAASDRRRRAGKTLGPLDGIPYTAKDSYKVKGLTVAAGSPAFEHLIASEDAFTIARLRTAGAVLIGLTNMPPMANGGMQRGVYGRAESPYNKDYLTAAFASGSSNGSGTATTASFAAFGLGEETWSSGRAPASNNALVAYTPSRGVISVRGNWPLVPTMDVVVPHTRSVPDMLELLDVIVADDHDTRGDFWRVQPWVSIPKASALRPASYTGLPLQGAIEGKRLGVPKMYIGKDLGADRPIETRASVLELWRQAAHDLQALGAEVVEVDFPVVSNYERDRPGARSMVDRGLVPEEFANREIWDLSIWSWDDFLRANADPAIPDLASVDGPKIFPQPPGTLPDRYGDDGFDLADYVERAKNGVSPLEAIPTIVDGLKGLEETRRIDFQNWLDANRLDAVVLPAVADVGPADADVNEASADLAWRNGTWVANGNLVWRHLGIPTVTVPMGTMADIGMPVGLTFAGKAYDDVALLMMAGGYERATKRRTLPPRTPPLADDVFAAGRGAAGAGDAPLALALSAETIHAGDSDEIAITLEIDADDAGLDTAAVKVHVNGEPVAMQGSGNRHTGRAVVPAATHQGFHSVWRGAYGSIVTAIVRLADGRSAGAYVVTGGIG
;
A
#
# COMPACT_ATOMS: atom_id res chain seq x y z
N MET A 1 -8.81 -5.40 -24.32
CA MET A 1 -8.70 -5.15 -22.86
C MET A 1 -7.91 -3.86 -22.64
N ASN A 2 -8.37 -2.95 -21.79
CA ASN A 2 -7.59 -1.80 -21.31
C ASN A 2 -7.08 -2.13 -19.90
N ILE A 3 -5.79 -1.92 -19.60
CA ILE A 3 -5.24 -2.22 -18.26
C ILE A 3 -5.69 -1.25 -17.17
N VAL A 4 -6.14 -0.06 -17.56
CA VAL A 4 -6.70 0.95 -16.63
C VAL A 4 -8.07 0.49 -16.17
N GLU A 5 -8.25 0.39 -14.85
CA GLU A 5 -9.45 -0.17 -14.20
C GLU A 5 -9.75 -1.64 -14.54
N ALA A 6 -8.81 -2.38 -15.16
CA ALA A 6 -8.96 -3.83 -15.30
C ALA A 6 -8.91 -4.51 -13.92
N SER A 7 -9.83 -5.45 -13.71
CA SER A 7 -9.79 -6.35 -12.55
C SER A 7 -8.73 -7.44 -12.75
N ILE A 8 -8.29 -8.07 -11.66
CA ILE A 8 -7.40 -9.25 -11.69
C ILE A 8 -8.02 -10.34 -12.58
N ALA A 9 -9.34 -10.53 -12.51
CA ALA A 9 -10.04 -11.51 -13.33
C ALA A 9 -10.00 -11.18 -14.84
N ASP A 10 -10.08 -9.89 -15.21
CA ASP A 10 -9.95 -9.46 -16.61
C ASP A 10 -8.52 -9.65 -17.12
N LEU A 11 -7.52 -9.28 -16.31
CA LEU A 11 -6.11 -9.47 -16.62
C LEU A 11 -5.76 -10.95 -16.78
N ARG A 12 -6.22 -11.79 -15.85
CA ARG A 12 -6.04 -13.25 -15.92
C ARG A 12 -6.65 -13.82 -17.20
N ARG A 13 -7.88 -13.42 -17.55
CA ARG A 13 -8.54 -13.89 -18.78
C ARG A 13 -7.76 -13.50 -20.04
N ALA A 14 -7.24 -12.27 -20.09
CA ALA A 14 -6.44 -11.80 -21.22
C ALA A 14 -5.07 -12.50 -21.33
N LEU A 15 -4.52 -12.98 -20.21
CA LEU A 15 -3.34 -13.84 -20.22
C LEU A 15 -3.69 -15.26 -20.71
N GLU A 16 -4.82 -15.81 -20.27
CA GLU A 16 -5.30 -17.15 -20.63
C GLU A 16 -5.68 -17.28 -22.11
N ASP A 17 -6.32 -16.26 -22.69
CA ASP A 17 -6.72 -16.27 -24.10
C ASP A 17 -5.61 -15.79 -25.06
N GLY A 18 -4.47 -15.34 -24.51
CA GLY A 18 -3.30 -14.88 -25.28
C GLY A 18 -3.43 -13.47 -25.86
N THR A 19 -4.46 -12.71 -25.46
CA THR A 19 -4.61 -11.27 -25.80
C THR A 19 -3.37 -10.47 -25.41
N VAL A 20 -2.79 -10.79 -24.25
CA VAL A 20 -1.56 -10.16 -23.75
C VAL A 20 -0.68 -11.22 -23.09
N THR A 21 0.64 -11.05 -23.10
CA THR A 21 1.54 -11.84 -22.26
C THR A 21 1.89 -11.09 -20.97
N SER A 22 2.38 -11.78 -19.93
CA SER A 22 2.81 -11.15 -18.67
C SER A 22 3.92 -10.13 -18.93
N VAL A 23 4.85 -10.41 -19.85
CA VAL A 23 5.87 -9.44 -20.30
C VAL A 23 5.25 -8.16 -20.87
N GLU A 24 4.28 -8.27 -21.78
CA GLU A 24 3.61 -7.11 -22.36
C GLU A 24 2.79 -6.34 -21.32
N LEU A 25 2.12 -7.05 -20.41
CA LEU A 25 1.33 -6.47 -19.33
C LEU A 25 2.22 -5.68 -18.37
N THR A 26 3.34 -6.26 -17.94
CA THR A 26 4.38 -5.60 -17.13
C THR A 26 4.94 -4.38 -17.85
N GLY A 27 5.24 -4.49 -19.14
CA GLY A 27 5.73 -3.37 -19.95
C GLY A 27 4.75 -2.21 -19.98
N ALA A 28 3.45 -2.47 -20.12
CA ALA A 28 2.41 -1.45 -20.09
C ALA A 28 2.33 -0.72 -18.74
N TYR A 29 2.45 -1.44 -17.63
CA TYR A 29 2.50 -0.83 -16.29
C TYR A 29 3.76 0.02 -16.07
N LEU A 30 4.95 -0.48 -16.44
CA LEU A 30 6.20 0.29 -16.36
C LEU A 30 6.14 1.56 -17.22
N ARG A 31 5.49 1.49 -18.39
CA ARG A 31 5.27 2.66 -19.24
C ARG A 31 4.43 3.73 -18.56
N ARG A 32 3.36 3.35 -17.86
CA ARG A 32 2.55 4.28 -17.05
C ARG A 32 3.36 4.90 -15.91
N ILE A 33 4.18 4.11 -15.22
CA ILE A 33 5.09 4.60 -14.17
C ILE A 33 6.07 5.61 -14.77
N ALA A 34 6.71 5.28 -15.89
CA ALA A 34 7.62 6.20 -16.57
C ALA A 34 6.92 7.52 -16.93
N HIS A 35 5.72 7.46 -17.51
CA HIS A 35 5.00 8.65 -17.98
C HIS A 35 4.40 9.54 -16.87
N TYR A 36 3.77 8.94 -15.85
CA TYR A 36 3.01 9.68 -14.82
C TYR A 36 3.74 9.78 -13.47
N ASP A 37 4.57 8.78 -13.13
CA ASP A 37 5.15 8.66 -11.80
C ASP A 37 6.52 9.33 -11.70
N ARG A 38 7.42 8.99 -12.63
CA ARG A 38 8.80 9.50 -12.68
C ARG A 38 8.93 10.75 -13.55
N HIS A 39 8.07 10.88 -14.55
CA HIS A 39 8.00 12.03 -15.43
C HIS A 39 6.59 12.60 -15.51
N GLY A 40 6.39 13.56 -16.42
CA GLY A 40 5.09 14.21 -16.61
C GLY A 40 4.63 14.93 -15.36
N ILE A 41 3.61 14.38 -14.70
CA ILE A 41 3.02 14.94 -13.48
C ILE A 41 3.74 14.53 -12.19
N ALA A 42 4.75 13.66 -12.28
CA ALA A 42 5.68 13.30 -11.20
C ALA A 42 5.00 12.84 -9.89
N LEU A 43 4.16 11.81 -9.96
CA LEU A 43 3.45 11.28 -8.79
C LEU A 43 4.37 10.63 -7.73
N ASN A 44 5.59 10.20 -8.09
CA ASN A 44 6.62 9.69 -7.17
C ASN A 44 6.15 8.60 -6.19
N ALA A 45 5.29 7.69 -6.67
CA ALA A 45 4.69 6.59 -5.92
C ALA A 45 5.57 5.33 -5.92
N VAL A 46 6.33 5.04 -6.97
CA VAL A 46 7.13 3.80 -7.11
C VAL A 46 8.61 4.15 -7.26
N PRO A 47 9.32 4.55 -6.18
CA PRO A 47 10.72 5.02 -6.21
C PRO A 47 11.77 3.92 -6.43
N ILE A 48 11.43 2.64 -6.25
CA ILE A 48 12.35 1.52 -6.45
C ILE A 48 11.70 0.55 -7.44
N LEU A 49 12.36 0.25 -8.55
CA LEU A 49 11.91 -0.75 -9.53
C LEU A 49 12.62 -2.08 -9.30
N ASN A 50 11.92 -3.18 -9.52
CA ASN A 50 12.51 -4.52 -9.46
C ASN A 50 13.35 -4.78 -10.74
N PRO A 51 14.68 -4.92 -10.66
CA PRO A 51 15.52 -5.18 -11.83
C PRO A 51 15.21 -6.53 -12.50
N LYS A 52 14.52 -7.45 -11.79
CA LYS A 52 14.14 -8.77 -12.30
C LYS A 52 12.69 -8.83 -12.81
N VAL A 53 11.99 -7.70 -12.90
CA VAL A 53 10.56 -7.66 -13.24
C VAL A 53 10.22 -8.40 -14.55
N PHE A 54 11.05 -8.27 -15.59
CA PHE A 54 10.86 -8.98 -16.86
C PHE A 54 11.31 -10.43 -16.83
N GLU A 55 12.27 -10.79 -15.99
CA GLU A 55 12.65 -12.19 -15.74
C GLU A 55 11.47 -12.95 -15.12
N GLU A 56 10.84 -12.35 -14.10
CA GLU A 56 9.66 -12.89 -13.42
C GLU A 56 8.46 -13.02 -14.37
N ALA A 57 8.19 -11.98 -15.17
CA ALA A 57 7.11 -12.00 -16.16
C ALA A 57 7.35 -13.05 -17.26
N ALA A 58 8.56 -13.14 -17.80
CA ALA A 58 8.90 -14.13 -18.82
C ALA A 58 8.83 -15.56 -18.26
N ALA A 59 9.12 -15.77 -16.97
CA ALA A 59 8.94 -17.06 -16.31
C ALA A 59 7.46 -17.45 -16.22
N SER A 60 6.55 -16.50 -15.95
CA SER A 60 5.11 -16.72 -16.02
C SER A 60 4.66 -17.12 -17.43
N ASP A 61 5.12 -16.39 -18.45
CA ASP A 61 4.77 -16.68 -19.84
C ASP A 61 5.25 -18.07 -20.30
N ARG A 62 6.44 -18.50 -19.87
CA ARG A 62 6.94 -19.88 -20.09
C ARG A 62 6.05 -20.92 -19.42
N ARG A 63 5.71 -20.73 -18.13
CA ARG A 63 4.81 -21.63 -17.40
C ARG A 63 3.45 -21.73 -18.10
N ARG A 64 2.90 -20.61 -18.57
CA ARG A 64 1.62 -20.55 -19.25
C ARG A 64 1.63 -21.32 -20.57
N ARG A 65 2.64 -21.11 -21.42
CA ARG A 65 2.80 -21.89 -22.67
C ARG A 65 2.96 -23.39 -22.42
N ALA A 66 3.60 -23.76 -21.31
CA ALA A 66 3.77 -25.16 -20.91
C ALA A 66 2.52 -25.77 -20.23
N GLY A 67 1.42 -25.01 -20.05
CA GLY A 67 0.23 -25.48 -19.32
C GLY A 67 0.46 -25.71 -17.83
N LYS A 68 1.42 -24.98 -17.21
CA LYS A 68 1.88 -25.14 -15.82
C LYS A 68 1.72 -23.85 -15.01
N THR A 69 0.63 -23.12 -15.20
CA THR A 69 0.34 -21.90 -14.41
C THR A 69 0.24 -22.23 -12.91
N LEU A 70 0.70 -21.31 -12.07
CA LEU A 70 0.77 -21.50 -10.61
C LEU A 70 -0.53 -21.16 -9.87
N GLY A 71 -1.47 -20.50 -10.55
CA GLY A 71 -2.77 -20.16 -9.98
C GLY A 71 -3.33 -18.84 -10.53
N PRO A 72 -4.33 -18.26 -9.84
CA PRO A 72 -5.06 -17.08 -10.31
C PRO A 72 -4.22 -15.79 -10.45
N LEU A 73 -3.08 -15.71 -9.76
CA LEU A 73 -2.18 -14.55 -9.79
C LEU A 73 -0.92 -14.77 -10.64
N ASP A 74 -0.77 -15.92 -11.31
CA ASP A 74 0.42 -16.17 -12.13
C ASP A 74 0.50 -15.13 -13.26
N GLY A 75 1.56 -14.34 -13.28
CA GLY A 75 1.82 -13.28 -14.27
C GLY A 75 1.15 -11.93 -13.98
N ILE A 76 0.46 -11.78 -12.85
CA ILE A 76 -0.25 -10.55 -12.46
C ILE A 76 0.74 -9.58 -11.77
N PRO A 77 0.93 -8.35 -12.29
CA PRO A 77 1.86 -7.38 -11.70
C PRO A 77 1.33 -6.69 -10.45
N TYR A 78 2.18 -6.49 -9.44
CA TYR A 78 1.84 -5.81 -8.19
C TYR A 78 2.96 -4.90 -7.68
N THR A 79 2.64 -4.01 -6.73
CA THR A 79 3.62 -3.20 -5.98
C THR A 79 3.54 -3.49 -4.49
N ALA A 80 4.63 -3.26 -3.74
CA ALA A 80 4.63 -3.39 -2.28
C ALA A 80 5.24 -2.16 -1.62
N LYS A 81 4.83 -1.81 -0.39
CA LYS A 81 5.45 -0.72 0.37
C LYS A 81 6.91 -1.02 0.68
N ASP A 82 7.75 0.02 0.75
CA ASP A 82 9.19 -0.10 1.07
C ASP A 82 9.48 -0.66 2.48
N SER A 83 8.46 -0.88 3.31
CA SER A 83 8.56 -1.63 4.57
C SER A 83 8.66 -3.14 4.37
N TYR A 84 8.35 -3.68 3.19
CA TYR A 84 8.37 -5.11 2.91
C TYR A 84 9.77 -5.55 2.47
N LYS A 85 10.35 -6.54 3.16
CA LYS A 85 11.54 -7.24 2.65
C LYS A 85 11.23 -7.91 1.31
N VAL A 86 12.01 -7.57 0.29
CA VAL A 86 12.05 -8.29 -0.99
C VAL A 86 13.49 -8.66 -1.27
N LYS A 87 13.78 -9.95 -1.35
CA LYS A 87 15.15 -10.45 -1.41
C LYS A 87 15.97 -9.78 -2.51
N GLY A 88 17.06 -9.12 -2.12
CA GLY A 88 17.99 -8.45 -3.02
C GLY A 88 17.63 -7.01 -3.40
N LEU A 89 16.48 -6.48 -2.95
CA LEU A 89 16.18 -5.06 -3.01
C LEU A 89 16.56 -4.36 -1.70
N THR A 90 16.67 -3.03 -1.76
CA THR A 90 16.74 -2.21 -0.55
C THR A 90 15.44 -2.33 0.25
N VAL A 91 15.53 -2.23 1.57
CA VAL A 91 14.38 -2.22 2.49
C VAL A 91 14.54 -1.05 3.46
N ALA A 92 14.44 0.17 2.92
CA ALA A 92 14.85 1.37 3.62
C ALA A 92 13.77 1.93 4.56
N ALA A 93 12.54 1.45 4.45
CA ALA A 93 11.35 2.03 5.10
C ALA A 93 11.28 3.56 4.90
N GLY A 94 11.67 4.07 3.72
CA GLY A 94 11.72 5.50 3.43
C GLY A 94 12.74 6.31 4.25
N SER A 95 13.59 5.68 5.06
CA SER A 95 14.56 6.35 5.92
C SER A 95 15.93 6.50 5.25
N PRO A 96 16.57 7.68 5.33
CA PRO A 96 17.96 7.85 4.92
C PRO A 96 18.96 6.95 5.67
N ALA A 97 18.66 6.54 6.92
CA ALA A 97 19.55 5.65 7.68
C ALA A 97 19.66 4.23 7.08
N PHE A 98 18.64 3.80 6.34
CA PHE A 98 18.55 2.44 5.80
C PHE A 98 18.56 2.41 4.26
N GLU A 99 18.97 3.50 3.60
CA GLU A 99 18.95 3.63 2.13
C GLU A 99 19.77 2.57 1.37
N HIS A 100 20.71 1.92 2.07
CA HIS A 100 21.56 0.85 1.55
C HIS A 100 21.33 -0.51 2.22
N LEU A 101 20.36 -0.62 3.13
CA LEU A 101 20.02 -1.90 3.79
C LEU A 101 19.39 -2.83 2.77
N ILE A 102 20.01 -3.99 2.51
CA ILE A 102 19.51 -4.95 1.53
C ILE A 102 18.75 -6.08 2.23
N ALA A 103 17.54 -6.39 1.75
CA ALA A 103 16.75 -7.49 2.28
C ALA A 103 17.38 -8.85 1.93
N SER A 104 17.64 -9.67 2.94
CA SER A 104 18.24 -11.01 2.78
C SER A 104 17.26 -12.10 2.35
N GLU A 105 15.97 -11.88 2.56
CA GLU A 105 14.86 -12.79 2.27
C GLU A 105 13.61 -11.99 1.90
N ASP A 106 12.58 -12.69 1.42
CA ASP A 106 11.26 -12.10 1.18
C ASP A 106 10.47 -12.08 2.50
N ALA A 107 9.68 -11.02 2.71
CA ALA A 107 8.60 -11.03 3.70
C ALA A 107 7.60 -12.15 3.39
N PHE A 108 6.85 -12.63 4.40
CA PHE A 108 5.91 -13.74 4.22
C PHE A 108 4.94 -13.51 3.05
N THR A 109 4.32 -12.33 3.00
CA THR A 109 3.36 -11.97 1.94
C THR A 109 4.02 -11.94 0.55
N ILE A 110 5.26 -11.46 0.45
CA ILE A 110 6.03 -11.45 -0.80
C ILE A 110 6.35 -12.89 -1.24
N ALA A 111 6.78 -13.76 -0.33
CA ALA A 111 7.07 -15.16 -0.62
C ALA A 111 5.82 -15.91 -1.11
N ARG A 112 4.64 -15.65 -0.51
CA ARG A 112 3.35 -16.21 -0.95
C ARG A 112 3.01 -15.77 -2.38
N LEU A 113 3.15 -14.48 -2.68
CA LEU A 113 2.88 -13.92 -4.01
C LEU A 113 3.86 -14.44 -5.07
N ARG A 114 5.15 -14.51 -4.75
CA ARG A 114 6.18 -15.09 -5.62
C ARG A 114 5.89 -16.56 -5.94
N THR A 115 5.46 -17.33 -4.94
CA THR A 115 5.05 -18.74 -5.11
C THR A 115 3.80 -18.88 -5.96
N ALA A 116 2.88 -17.91 -5.92
CA ALA A 116 1.70 -17.85 -6.79
C ALA A 116 2.00 -17.34 -8.21
N GLY A 117 3.25 -16.95 -8.49
CA GLY A 117 3.69 -16.45 -9.80
C GLY A 117 3.36 -14.99 -10.08
N ALA A 118 2.95 -14.21 -9.08
CA ALA A 118 2.75 -12.77 -9.23
C ALA A 118 4.09 -12.06 -9.52
N VAL A 119 4.04 -10.95 -10.26
CA VAL A 119 5.23 -10.23 -10.74
C VAL A 119 5.39 -8.93 -9.96
N LEU A 120 6.50 -8.76 -9.22
CA LEU A 120 6.72 -7.53 -8.48
C LEU A 120 7.27 -6.45 -9.41
N ILE A 121 6.53 -5.35 -9.58
CA ILE A 121 6.99 -4.16 -10.32
C ILE A 121 8.08 -3.43 -9.53
N GLY A 122 7.89 -3.23 -8.23
CA GLY A 122 8.78 -2.42 -7.41
C GLY A 122 8.21 -2.10 -6.03
N LEU A 123 8.96 -1.30 -5.27
CA LEU A 123 8.58 -0.82 -3.95
C LEU A 123 8.02 0.60 -4.01
N THR A 124 6.99 0.88 -3.20
CA THR A 124 6.27 2.16 -3.17
C THR A 124 6.71 3.06 -2.02
N ASN A 125 6.61 4.37 -2.26
CA ASN A 125 7.04 5.44 -1.37
C ASN A 125 6.32 5.45 -0.01
N MET A 126 7.02 5.95 1.00
CA MET A 126 6.57 6.11 2.38
C MET A 126 7.48 7.11 3.14
N PRO A 127 6.99 7.77 4.21
CA PRO A 127 7.84 8.52 5.13
C PRO A 127 8.78 7.59 5.90
N PRO A 128 9.86 8.12 6.49
CA PRO A 128 10.80 7.34 7.27
C PRO A 128 10.11 6.51 8.36
N MET A 129 10.43 5.21 8.38
CA MET A 129 10.01 4.23 9.38
C MET A 129 8.50 4.05 9.50
N ALA A 130 7.74 4.48 8.48
CA ALA A 130 6.29 4.57 8.53
C ALA A 130 5.73 5.49 9.64
N ASN A 131 6.58 6.23 10.36
CA ASN A 131 6.24 7.06 11.52
C ASN A 131 5.64 8.42 11.13
N GLY A 132 4.59 8.38 10.32
CA GLY A 132 3.90 9.57 9.86
C GLY A 132 2.96 9.31 8.69
N GLY A 133 2.78 10.29 7.83
CA GLY A 133 1.96 10.18 6.64
C GLY A 133 2.58 10.77 5.40
N MET A 134 2.70 12.09 5.37
CA MET A 134 3.07 12.85 4.17
C MET A 134 4.39 13.62 4.31
N GLN A 135 5.12 13.39 5.41
CA GLN A 135 6.52 13.80 5.55
C GLN A 135 7.37 13.16 4.45
N ARG A 136 8.43 13.86 4.03
CA ARG A 136 9.32 13.36 2.98
C ARG A 136 10.43 12.50 3.59
N GLY A 137 10.62 11.31 3.03
CA GLY A 137 11.74 10.43 3.35
C GLY A 137 12.83 10.47 2.29
N VAL A 138 13.72 9.47 2.29
CA VAL A 138 14.83 9.34 1.33
C VAL A 138 14.35 9.34 -0.12
N TYR A 139 13.09 8.97 -0.39
CA TYR A 139 12.48 8.99 -1.71
C TYR A 139 11.48 10.15 -1.92
N GLY A 140 11.43 11.15 -1.04
CA GLY A 140 10.43 12.21 -1.09
C GLY A 140 9.08 11.75 -0.53
N ARG A 141 7.99 12.10 -1.21
CA ARG A 141 6.63 11.59 -0.95
C ARG A 141 5.88 11.37 -2.26
N ALA A 142 4.82 10.57 -2.24
CA ALA A 142 3.91 10.42 -3.37
C ALA A 142 2.87 11.55 -3.43
N GLU A 143 2.38 11.87 -4.62
CA GLU A 143 1.37 12.92 -4.86
C GLU A 143 0.04 12.33 -5.34
N SER A 144 -1.05 13.11 -5.20
CA SER A 144 -2.41 12.64 -5.48
C SER A 144 -2.73 12.58 -6.99
N PRO A 145 -3.18 11.43 -7.52
CA PRO A 145 -3.62 11.34 -8.92
C PRO A 145 -5.04 11.90 -9.14
N TYR A 146 -5.74 12.31 -8.08
CA TYR A 146 -7.06 12.94 -8.17
C TYR A 146 -6.98 14.45 -8.28
N ASN A 147 -6.31 15.09 -7.33
CA ASN A 147 -6.17 16.54 -7.27
C ASN A 147 -4.80 16.91 -6.69
N LYS A 148 -4.01 17.68 -7.46
CA LYS A 148 -2.66 18.08 -7.09
C LYS A 148 -2.59 19.02 -5.88
N ASP A 149 -3.71 19.66 -5.55
CA ASP A 149 -3.78 20.65 -4.46
C ASP A 149 -4.10 19.99 -3.10
N TYR A 150 -4.28 18.67 -3.06
CA TYR A 150 -4.61 17.90 -1.86
C TYR A 150 -3.72 16.66 -1.70
N LEU A 151 -3.49 16.25 -0.46
CA LEU A 151 -2.62 15.13 -0.12
C LEU A 151 -3.25 13.78 -0.51
N THR A 152 -2.40 12.86 -0.98
CA THR A 152 -2.81 11.48 -1.32
C THR A 152 -3.09 10.59 -0.09
N ALA A 153 -2.83 11.09 1.12
CA ALA A 153 -3.14 10.43 2.39
C ALA A 153 -3.26 11.46 3.52
N ALA A 154 -3.65 11.01 4.71
CA ALA A 154 -3.62 11.83 5.92
C ALA A 154 -2.17 12.21 6.27
N PHE A 155 -1.95 13.45 6.73
CA PHE A 155 -0.59 13.98 6.91
C PHE A 155 0.18 13.29 8.03
N ALA A 156 -0.49 12.96 9.15
CA ALA A 156 0.13 12.42 10.36
C ALA A 156 0.10 10.88 10.42
N SER A 157 -0.84 10.22 9.74
CA SER A 157 -0.82 8.75 9.60
C SER A 157 -1.39 8.27 8.27
N GLY A 158 -0.49 8.23 7.29
CA GLY A 158 -0.79 7.95 5.89
C GLY A 158 0.36 7.29 5.15
N SER A 159 1.22 6.56 5.87
CA SER A 159 2.55 6.20 5.37
C SER A 159 2.57 5.25 4.17
N SER A 160 1.47 4.58 3.82
CA SER A 160 1.36 3.84 2.55
C SER A 160 0.94 4.74 1.37
N ASN A 161 1.38 5.99 1.35
CA ASN A 161 1.01 7.00 0.35
C ASN A 161 1.34 6.57 -1.09
N GLY A 162 2.52 5.97 -1.32
CA GLY A 162 2.89 5.45 -2.63
C GLY A 162 2.02 4.26 -3.06
N SER A 163 1.68 3.36 -2.13
CA SER A 163 0.80 2.21 -2.41
C SER A 163 -0.61 2.66 -2.82
N GLY A 164 -1.14 3.68 -2.14
CA GLY A 164 -2.42 4.31 -2.49
C GLY A 164 -2.41 4.92 -3.89
N THR A 165 -1.43 5.79 -4.17
CA THR A 165 -1.29 6.43 -5.49
C THR A 165 -1.05 5.41 -6.60
N ALA A 166 -0.13 4.45 -6.43
CA ALA A 166 0.23 3.48 -7.46
C ALA A 166 -0.95 2.56 -7.84
N THR A 167 -1.70 2.09 -6.84
CA THR A 167 -2.83 1.19 -7.08
C THR A 167 -3.96 1.92 -7.81
N THR A 168 -4.28 3.16 -7.44
CA THR A 168 -5.37 3.90 -8.08
C THR A 168 -5.00 4.40 -9.47
N ALA A 169 -3.74 4.78 -9.69
CA ALA A 169 -3.22 5.21 -10.99
C ALA A 169 -3.00 4.03 -11.97
N SER A 170 -3.38 2.80 -11.58
CA SER A 170 -3.16 1.59 -12.38
C SER A 170 -1.68 1.45 -12.79
N PHE A 171 -0.76 1.60 -11.83
CA PHE A 171 0.67 1.28 -12.01
C PHE A 171 0.97 -0.20 -11.74
N ALA A 172 -0.02 -0.91 -11.20
CA ALA A 172 -0.05 -2.36 -11.06
C ALA A 172 -1.51 -2.83 -10.89
N ALA A 173 -1.73 -4.15 -10.90
CA ALA A 173 -3.05 -4.72 -10.68
C ALA A 173 -3.54 -4.47 -9.24
N PHE A 174 -2.65 -4.59 -8.25
CA PHE A 174 -2.90 -4.32 -6.83
C PHE A 174 -1.62 -3.83 -6.13
N GLY A 175 -1.78 -3.34 -4.91
CA GLY A 175 -0.68 -2.89 -4.06
C GLY A 175 -0.71 -3.52 -2.67
N LEU A 176 0.42 -3.55 -1.98
CA LEU A 176 0.52 -3.88 -0.57
C LEU A 176 0.93 -2.63 0.23
N GLY A 177 0.15 -2.27 1.23
CA GLY A 177 0.44 -1.28 2.26
C GLY A 177 0.59 -1.94 3.63
N GLU A 178 0.72 -1.12 4.66
CA GLU A 178 0.86 -1.55 6.06
C GLU A 178 0.31 -0.47 6.98
N GLU A 179 -0.30 -0.86 8.10
CA GLU A 179 -0.96 0.06 9.03
C GLU A 179 -0.58 -0.16 10.50
N THR A 180 -0.18 0.94 11.14
CA THR A 180 0.05 1.05 12.60
C THR A 180 -1.04 1.88 13.27
N TRP A 181 -1.42 3.05 12.72
CA TRP A 181 -2.62 3.81 13.16
C TRP A 181 -3.67 3.86 12.05
N SER A 182 -3.40 4.57 10.94
CA SER A 182 -4.28 4.62 9.76
C SER A 182 -3.58 4.58 8.40
N SER A 183 -2.31 4.21 8.38
CA SER A 183 -1.45 4.20 7.19
C SER A 183 -1.90 3.28 6.05
N GLY A 184 -2.94 2.45 6.20
CA GLY A 184 -3.60 1.73 5.11
C GLY A 184 -4.90 2.40 4.69
N ARG A 185 -5.81 2.63 5.64
CA ARG A 185 -7.14 3.21 5.39
C ARG A 185 -7.10 4.64 4.89
N ALA A 186 -6.20 5.50 5.40
CA ALA A 186 -6.14 6.89 4.99
C ALA A 186 -5.70 7.04 3.52
N PRO A 187 -4.60 6.39 3.06
CA PRO A 187 -4.27 6.34 1.64
C PRO A 187 -5.37 5.72 0.79
N ALA A 188 -6.03 4.65 1.27
CA ALA A 188 -7.11 4.01 0.52
C ALA A 188 -8.32 4.94 0.31
N SER A 189 -8.72 5.67 1.35
CA SER A 189 -9.79 6.67 1.30
C SER A 189 -9.50 7.75 0.25
N ASN A 190 -8.32 8.37 0.33
CA ASN A 190 -7.92 9.48 -0.54
C ASN A 190 -7.58 9.05 -1.98
N ASN A 191 -7.59 7.74 -2.27
CA ASN A 191 -7.34 7.18 -3.60
C ASN A 191 -8.50 6.34 -4.16
N ALA A 192 -9.68 6.34 -3.51
CA ALA A 192 -10.84 5.54 -3.89
C ALA A 192 -10.55 4.03 -3.99
N LEU A 193 -9.82 3.48 -3.03
CA LEU A 193 -9.43 2.08 -3.01
C LEU A 193 -10.22 1.28 -1.98
N VAL A 194 -10.13 -0.04 -2.13
CA VAL A 194 -10.48 -1.00 -1.10
C VAL A 194 -9.25 -1.31 -0.26
N ALA A 195 -9.39 -1.25 1.06
CA ALA A 195 -8.38 -1.67 2.03
C ALA A 195 -8.98 -2.63 3.04
N TYR A 196 -8.23 -3.65 3.41
CA TYR A 196 -8.60 -4.59 4.47
C TYR A 196 -7.50 -4.58 5.54
N THR A 197 -7.86 -4.16 6.75
CA THR A 197 -6.99 -4.24 7.93
C THR A 197 -7.43 -5.46 8.75
N PRO A 198 -6.64 -6.54 8.77
CA PRO A 198 -7.06 -7.79 9.39
C PRO A 198 -7.14 -7.73 10.92
N SER A 199 -7.84 -8.70 11.49
CA SER A 199 -7.65 -9.09 12.89
C SER A 199 -6.20 -9.56 13.13
N ARG A 200 -5.78 -9.51 14.40
CA ARG A 200 -4.43 -9.92 14.82
C ARG A 200 -4.10 -11.33 14.32
N GLY A 201 -2.94 -11.51 13.68
CA GLY A 201 -2.43 -12.82 13.25
C GLY A 201 -3.09 -13.47 12.03
N VAL A 202 -4.06 -12.82 11.36
CA VAL A 202 -4.66 -13.36 10.11
C VAL A 202 -3.65 -13.33 8.96
N ILE A 203 -2.86 -12.26 8.84
CA ILE A 203 -1.78 -12.14 7.85
C ILE A 203 -0.48 -11.93 8.62
N SER A 204 0.52 -12.78 8.36
CA SER A 204 1.83 -12.67 9.01
C SER A 204 2.50 -11.35 8.61
N VAL A 205 3.06 -10.66 9.61
CA VAL A 205 3.89 -9.46 9.41
C VAL A 205 5.39 -9.79 9.36
N ARG A 206 5.76 -11.07 9.30
CA ARG A 206 7.17 -11.47 9.23
C ARG A 206 7.84 -10.89 7.98
N GLY A 207 8.92 -10.16 8.22
CA GLY A 207 9.70 -9.48 7.19
C GLY A 207 9.13 -8.13 6.75
N ASN A 208 8.12 -7.61 7.46
CA ASN A 208 7.76 -6.20 7.42
C ASN A 208 8.56 -5.42 8.47
N TRP A 209 8.94 -4.19 8.14
CA TRP A 209 9.52 -3.26 9.11
C TRP A 209 8.49 -2.91 10.19
N PRO A 210 8.74 -3.23 11.47
CA PRO A 210 7.83 -2.88 12.55
C PRO A 210 7.90 -1.37 12.87
N LEU A 211 6.83 -0.82 13.43
CA LEU A 211 6.80 0.52 14.02
C LEU A 211 6.32 0.45 15.48
N VAL A 212 5.09 -0.01 15.69
CA VAL A 212 4.55 -0.35 17.01
C VAL A 212 4.01 -1.78 16.95
N PRO A 213 4.77 -2.79 17.43
CA PRO A 213 4.50 -4.20 17.13
C PRO A 213 3.12 -4.72 17.58
N THR A 214 2.51 -4.08 18.56
CA THR A 214 1.13 -4.40 19.02
C THR A 214 0.05 -3.93 18.04
N MET A 215 0.38 -3.07 17.08
CA MET A 215 -0.56 -2.40 16.19
C MET A 215 -0.37 -2.74 14.71
N ASP A 216 0.85 -3.12 14.33
CA ASP A 216 1.24 -3.32 12.94
C ASP A 216 0.49 -4.48 12.26
N VAL A 217 -0.08 -4.22 11.08
CA VAL A 217 -0.73 -5.20 10.22
C VAL A 217 -0.45 -4.95 8.73
N VAL A 218 -0.31 -6.04 7.96
CA VAL A 218 -0.33 -5.99 6.49
C VAL A 218 -1.69 -5.50 5.99
N VAL A 219 -1.69 -4.59 5.01
CA VAL A 219 -2.92 -4.04 4.41
C VAL A 219 -2.86 -4.12 2.89
N PRO A 220 -3.58 -5.04 2.25
CA PRO A 220 -3.68 -5.04 0.81
C PRO A 220 -4.51 -3.85 0.31
N HIS A 221 -4.14 -3.29 -0.84
CA HIS A 221 -4.86 -2.24 -1.55
C HIS A 221 -5.29 -2.75 -2.92
N THR A 222 -6.59 -2.65 -3.21
CA THR A 222 -7.16 -3.06 -4.49
C THR A 222 -8.17 -2.04 -4.98
N ARG A 223 -8.53 -2.08 -6.27
CA ARG A 223 -9.56 -1.17 -6.83
C ARG A 223 -10.98 -1.71 -6.64
N SER A 224 -11.12 -2.99 -6.25
CA SER A 224 -12.40 -3.64 -6.06
C SER A 224 -12.35 -4.72 -4.98
N VAL A 225 -13.47 -4.99 -4.30
CA VAL A 225 -13.54 -6.10 -3.32
C VAL A 225 -13.32 -7.46 -4.00
N PRO A 226 -13.82 -7.76 -5.22
CA PRO A 226 -13.43 -8.98 -5.92
C PRO A 226 -11.92 -9.18 -6.07
N ASP A 227 -11.16 -8.13 -6.40
CA ASP A 227 -9.69 -8.20 -6.46
C ASP A 227 -9.08 -8.44 -5.08
N MET A 228 -9.64 -7.83 -4.03
CA MET A 228 -9.25 -8.10 -2.64
C MET A 228 -9.39 -9.60 -2.30
N LEU A 229 -10.51 -10.21 -2.68
CA LEU A 229 -10.80 -11.62 -2.38
C LEU A 229 -9.86 -12.59 -3.13
N GLU A 230 -9.54 -12.30 -4.40
CA GLU A 230 -8.52 -13.05 -5.16
C GLU A 230 -7.14 -12.99 -4.48
N LEU A 231 -6.78 -11.81 -3.98
CA LEU A 231 -5.51 -11.60 -3.28
C LEU A 231 -5.47 -12.33 -1.93
N LEU A 232 -6.53 -12.21 -1.12
CA LEU A 232 -6.64 -12.88 0.18
C LEU A 232 -6.61 -14.41 0.06
N ASP A 233 -7.14 -14.96 -1.04
CA ASP A 233 -7.08 -16.40 -1.29
C ASP A 233 -5.62 -16.92 -1.33
N VAL A 234 -4.68 -16.07 -1.78
CA VAL A 234 -3.25 -16.37 -1.86
C VAL A 234 -2.50 -16.03 -0.57
N ILE A 235 -2.68 -14.84 -0.01
CA ILE A 235 -1.79 -14.32 1.04
C ILE A 235 -2.17 -14.73 2.47
N VAL A 236 -3.41 -15.13 2.73
CA VAL A 236 -3.83 -15.56 4.07
C VAL A 236 -3.48 -17.03 4.27
N ALA A 237 -2.38 -17.35 4.92
CA ALA A 237 -2.01 -18.74 5.21
C ALA A 237 -1.23 -18.82 6.52
N ASP A 238 -1.13 -20.01 7.09
CA ASP A 238 -0.28 -20.23 8.25
C ASP A 238 1.18 -19.97 7.87
N ASP A 239 1.86 -19.17 8.69
CA ASP A 239 3.30 -18.98 8.66
C ASP A 239 3.92 -19.75 9.81
N HIS A 240 4.73 -20.77 9.51
CA HIS A 240 5.33 -21.62 10.54
C HIS A 240 6.48 -20.95 11.29
N ASP A 241 7.07 -19.90 10.72
CA ASP A 241 8.02 -19.04 11.41
C ASP A 241 7.27 -17.84 11.99
N THR A 242 7.38 -17.65 13.29
CA THR A 242 6.71 -16.58 14.03
C THR A 242 7.62 -15.37 14.24
N ARG A 243 8.95 -15.47 14.02
CA ARG A 243 9.89 -14.38 14.33
C ARG A 243 9.47 -13.08 13.63
N GLY A 244 9.57 -11.95 14.35
CA GLY A 244 9.16 -10.64 13.87
C GLY A 244 7.64 -10.39 13.86
N ASP A 245 6.80 -11.41 14.08
CA ASP A 245 5.35 -11.26 14.21
C ASP A 245 4.93 -11.27 15.68
N PHE A 246 4.89 -10.08 16.28
CA PHE A 246 4.73 -9.91 17.72
C PHE A 246 3.55 -10.71 18.31
N TRP A 247 2.36 -10.60 17.71
CA TRP A 247 1.17 -11.27 18.24
C TRP A 247 1.24 -12.80 18.14
N ARG A 248 2.00 -13.34 17.17
CA ARG A 248 2.24 -14.78 17.05
C ARG A 248 3.43 -15.28 17.87
N VAL A 249 4.36 -14.41 18.26
CA VAL A 249 5.51 -14.73 19.13
C VAL A 249 5.12 -14.75 20.61
N GLN A 250 4.32 -13.77 21.04
CA GLN A 250 4.00 -13.63 22.46
C GLN A 250 3.20 -14.85 23.00
N PRO A 251 3.48 -15.35 24.22
CA PRO A 251 2.86 -16.56 24.74
C PRO A 251 1.65 -16.33 25.66
N TRP A 252 1.22 -15.08 25.89
CA TRP A 252 0.30 -14.73 26.98
C TRP A 252 -1.16 -14.57 26.55
N VAL A 253 -1.39 -14.21 25.30
CA VAL A 253 -2.70 -14.09 24.66
C VAL A 253 -2.79 -15.14 23.54
N SER A 254 -3.85 -15.95 23.54
CA SER A 254 -4.03 -16.94 22.48
C SER A 254 -4.48 -16.28 21.18
N ILE A 255 -3.69 -16.40 20.13
CA ILE A 255 -4.03 -15.93 18.78
C ILE A 255 -4.41 -17.14 17.90
N PRO A 256 -5.61 -17.15 17.27
CA PRO A 256 -6.00 -18.22 16.37
C PRO A 256 -5.10 -18.28 15.12
N LYS A 257 -4.94 -19.47 14.56
CA LYS A 257 -4.20 -19.65 13.29
C LYS A 257 -4.97 -19.03 12.13
N ALA A 258 -4.27 -18.47 11.16
CA ALA A 258 -4.85 -17.93 9.93
C ALA A 258 -5.71 -18.98 9.21
N SER A 259 -5.26 -20.24 9.13
CA SER A 259 -6.01 -21.36 8.54
C SER A 259 -7.34 -21.68 9.23
N ALA A 260 -7.47 -21.35 10.52
CA ALA A 260 -8.71 -21.54 11.27
C ALA A 260 -9.70 -20.37 11.10
N LEU A 261 -9.21 -19.19 10.69
CA LEU A 261 -9.99 -17.96 10.54
C LEU A 261 -10.47 -17.73 9.10
N ARG A 262 -9.66 -18.13 8.11
CA ARG A 262 -10.01 -17.93 6.71
C ARG A 262 -11.13 -18.88 6.25
N PRO A 263 -11.99 -18.47 5.29
CA PRO A 263 -12.90 -19.38 4.63
C PRO A 263 -12.13 -20.34 3.72
N ALA A 264 -12.81 -21.40 3.26
CA ALA A 264 -12.25 -22.34 2.27
C ALA A 264 -11.85 -21.62 0.97
N SER A 265 -12.60 -20.57 0.58
CA SER A 265 -12.27 -19.68 -0.52
C SER A 265 -12.87 -18.29 -0.24
N TYR A 266 -12.04 -17.25 -0.35
CA TYR A 266 -12.46 -15.85 -0.30
C TYR A 266 -13.24 -15.47 -1.55
N THR A 267 -12.79 -15.90 -2.73
CA THR A 267 -13.48 -15.63 -4.00
C THR A 267 -14.87 -16.29 -4.08
N GLY A 268 -15.12 -17.33 -3.29
CA GLY A 268 -16.43 -17.98 -3.14
C GLY A 268 -17.41 -17.29 -2.19
N LEU A 269 -17.04 -16.17 -1.54
CA LEU A 269 -17.91 -15.51 -0.57
C LEU A 269 -19.16 -14.89 -1.23
N PRO A 270 -20.36 -15.10 -0.66
CA PRO A 270 -21.60 -14.54 -1.21
C PRO A 270 -21.74 -13.05 -0.88
N LEU A 271 -21.28 -12.19 -1.78
CA LEU A 271 -21.37 -10.73 -1.59
C LEU A 271 -22.79 -10.18 -1.81
N GLN A 272 -23.57 -10.80 -2.70
CA GLN A 272 -24.92 -10.35 -3.00
C GLN A 272 -25.86 -10.64 -1.82
N GLY A 273 -26.59 -9.62 -1.38
CA GLY A 273 -27.53 -9.74 -0.25
C GLY A 273 -26.86 -9.75 1.12
N ALA A 274 -25.53 -9.61 1.21
CA ALA A 274 -24.80 -9.68 2.49
C ALA A 274 -25.17 -8.56 3.50
N ILE A 275 -25.79 -7.49 3.02
CA ILE A 275 -26.25 -6.33 3.82
C ILE A 275 -27.71 -6.47 4.27
N GLU A 276 -28.49 -7.35 3.63
CA GLU A 276 -29.92 -7.46 3.90
C GLU A 276 -30.16 -7.90 5.35
N GLY A 277 -30.99 -7.15 6.07
CA GLY A 277 -31.31 -7.39 7.48
C GLY A 277 -30.21 -7.04 8.47
N LYS A 278 -29.08 -6.45 8.03
CA LYS A 278 -28.00 -6.01 8.92
C LYS A 278 -28.36 -4.74 9.66
N ARG A 279 -27.96 -4.63 10.92
CA ARG A 279 -28.09 -3.42 11.72
C ARG A 279 -26.71 -2.77 11.90
N LEU A 280 -26.52 -1.62 11.28
CA LEU A 280 -25.24 -0.94 11.16
C LEU A 280 -25.25 0.34 11.99
N GLY A 281 -24.31 0.45 12.94
CA GLY A 281 -24.16 1.65 13.77
C GLY A 281 -23.31 2.70 13.07
N VAL A 282 -23.75 3.96 13.05
CA VAL A 282 -22.91 5.10 12.66
C VAL A 282 -22.58 5.96 13.89
N PRO A 283 -21.30 6.15 14.23
CA PRO A 283 -20.90 7.04 15.32
C PRO A 283 -21.28 8.49 15.01
N LYS A 284 -22.06 9.13 15.88
CA LYS A 284 -22.47 10.54 15.72
C LYS A 284 -21.27 11.50 15.58
N MET A 285 -20.14 11.17 16.21
CA MET A 285 -18.91 11.96 16.17
C MET A 285 -18.30 12.13 14.77
N TYR A 286 -18.57 11.21 13.83
CA TYR A 286 -18.00 11.27 12.47
C TYR A 286 -18.97 11.82 11.42
N ILE A 287 -20.16 12.25 11.83
CA ILE A 287 -21.20 12.74 10.93
C ILE A 287 -21.77 14.10 11.38
N GLY A 288 -21.01 14.83 12.21
CA GLY A 288 -21.37 16.17 12.67
C GLY A 288 -22.58 16.22 13.61
N LYS A 289 -22.86 15.14 14.34
CA LYS A 289 -24.04 15.02 15.23
C LYS A 289 -23.71 14.84 16.71
N ASP A 290 -22.43 14.81 17.08
CA ASP A 290 -22.03 14.71 18.48
C ASP A 290 -21.85 16.09 19.11
N LEU A 291 -22.81 16.49 19.92
CA LEU A 291 -22.80 17.77 20.65
C LEU A 291 -22.17 17.64 22.05
N GLY A 292 -21.76 16.44 22.45
CA GLY A 292 -21.25 16.15 23.79
C GLY A 292 -19.74 16.02 23.89
N ALA A 293 -19.00 16.07 22.76
CA ALA A 293 -17.55 15.98 22.75
C ALA A 293 -16.90 17.34 23.08
N ASP A 294 -15.83 17.33 23.86
CA ASP A 294 -15.08 18.53 24.26
C ASP A 294 -14.42 19.22 23.05
N ARG A 295 -14.01 18.44 22.06
CA ARG A 295 -13.44 18.89 20.78
C ARG A 295 -14.06 18.10 19.63
N PRO A 296 -15.22 18.53 19.09
CA PRO A 296 -15.91 17.83 18.01
C PRO A 296 -15.07 17.75 16.73
N ILE A 297 -15.24 16.66 15.98
CA ILE A 297 -14.61 16.49 14.67
C ILE A 297 -15.38 17.32 13.63
N GLU A 298 -14.65 18.18 12.92
CA GLU A 298 -15.18 19.00 11.83
C GLU A 298 -15.19 18.20 10.52
N THR A 299 -16.27 17.46 10.26
CA THR A 299 -16.43 16.72 9.01
C THR A 299 -16.83 17.66 7.87
N ARG A 300 -16.11 17.60 6.75
CA ARG A 300 -16.37 18.42 5.56
C ARG A 300 -17.80 18.24 5.06
N ALA A 301 -18.43 19.34 4.64
CA ALA A 301 -19.82 19.32 4.17
C ALA A 301 -20.07 18.34 3.00
N SER A 302 -19.13 18.25 2.04
CA SER A 302 -19.24 17.30 0.92
C SER A 302 -19.01 15.84 1.34
N VAL A 303 -18.23 15.59 2.39
CA VAL A 303 -18.13 14.25 3.01
C VAL A 303 -19.44 13.87 3.69
N LEU A 304 -20.07 14.82 4.41
CA LEU A 304 -21.39 14.59 5.02
C LEU A 304 -22.47 14.30 3.98
N GLU A 305 -22.40 14.93 2.80
CA GLU A 305 -23.33 14.65 1.71
C GLU A 305 -23.14 13.23 1.16
N LEU A 306 -21.90 12.82 0.91
CA LEU A 306 -21.59 11.45 0.51
C LEU A 306 -22.00 10.42 1.57
N TRP A 307 -21.84 10.76 2.86
CA TRP A 307 -22.35 9.93 3.96
C TRP A 307 -23.87 9.77 3.89
N ARG A 308 -24.65 10.84 3.69
CA ARG A 308 -26.11 10.75 3.56
C ARG A 308 -26.51 9.83 2.41
N GLN A 309 -25.81 9.94 1.28
CA GLN A 309 -26.02 9.05 0.14
C GLN A 309 -25.67 7.58 0.50
N ALA A 310 -24.55 7.34 1.16
CA ALA A 310 -24.14 5.99 1.58
C ALA A 310 -25.12 5.37 2.59
N ALA A 311 -25.62 6.15 3.54
CA ALA A 311 -26.64 5.71 4.49
C ALA A 311 -27.93 5.32 3.78
N HIS A 312 -28.38 6.12 2.80
CA HIS A 312 -29.53 5.78 1.97
C HIS A 312 -29.28 4.50 1.16
N ASP A 313 -28.10 4.32 0.57
CA ASP A 313 -27.76 3.10 -0.17
C ASP A 313 -27.79 1.86 0.72
N LEU A 314 -27.22 1.94 1.94
CA LEU A 314 -27.27 0.86 2.92
C LEU A 314 -28.70 0.50 3.29
N GLN A 315 -29.56 1.49 3.51
CA GLN A 315 -30.98 1.30 3.79
C GLN A 315 -31.72 0.67 2.60
N ALA A 316 -31.43 1.11 1.37
CA ALA A 316 -32.00 0.54 0.16
C ALA A 316 -31.57 -0.92 -0.09
N LEU A 317 -30.40 -1.31 0.44
CA LEU A 317 -29.90 -2.69 0.46
C LEU A 317 -30.47 -3.53 1.61
N GLY A 318 -31.41 -2.99 2.39
CA GLY A 318 -32.12 -3.70 3.43
C GLY A 318 -31.44 -3.66 4.81
N ALA A 319 -30.42 -2.82 5.02
CA ALA A 319 -29.87 -2.61 6.35
C ALA A 319 -30.64 -1.55 7.15
N GLU A 320 -30.63 -1.70 8.46
CA GLU A 320 -31.01 -0.66 9.39
C GLU A 320 -29.76 0.16 9.77
N VAL A 321 -29.72 1.45 9.44
CA VAL A 321 -28.63 2.35 9.82
C VAL A 321 -29.05 3.17 11.04
N VAL A 322 -28.30 3.07 12.14
CA VAL A 322 -28.65 3.70 13.42
C VAL A 322 -27.53 4.57 13.95
N GLU A 323 -27.87 5.80 14.34
CA GLU A 323 -26.93 6.71 14.98
C GLU A 323 -26.62 6.26 16.40
N VAL A 324 -25.34 6.19 16.75
CA VAL A 324 -24.88 5.66 18.02
C VAL A 324 -23.78 6.53 18.62
N ASP A 325 -23.62 6.45 19.94
CA ASP A 325 -22.37 6.85 20.59
C ASP A 325 -21.25 5.86 20.27
N PHE A 326 -20.01 6.16 20.63
CA PHE A 326 -18.90 5.28 20.30
C PHE A 326 -17.89 5.14 21.45
N PRO A 327 -18.24 4.34 22.48
CA PRO A 327 -17.50 4.31 23.74
C PRO A 327 -16.05 3.85 23.58
N VAL A 328 -15.75 3.00 22.60
CA VAL A 328 -14.38 2.56 22.34
C VAL A 328 -13.45 3.72 21.99
N VAL A 329 -13.93 4.75 21.30
CA VAL A 329 -13.15 5.98 21.02
C VAL A 329 -13.25 6.95 22.18
N SER A 330 -14.46 7.22 22.66
CA SER A 330 -14.68 8.19 23.73
C SER A 330 -13.93 7.86 25.02
N ASN A 331 -13.92 6.59 25.41
CA ASN A 331 -13.15 6.13 26.57
C ASN A 331 -11.64 6.20 26.30
N TYR A 332 -11.19 5.81 25.12
CA TYR A 332 -9.77 5.83 24.76
C TYR A 332 -9.20 7.25 24.81
N GLU A 333 -9.93 8.22 24.25
CA GLU A 333 -9.48 9.61 24.09
C GLU A 333 -9.88 10.51 25.27
N ARG A 334 -10.78 10.04 26.14
CA ARG A 334 -11.39 10.85 27.22
C ARG A 334 -12.02 12.13 26.64
N ASP A 335 -12.80 11.97 25.57
CA ASP A 335 -13.32 13.07 24.75
C ASP A 335 -14.51 13.83 25.36
N ARG A 336 -15.01 13.40 26.53
CA ARG A 336 -16.20 13.96 27.17
C ARG A 336 -16.24 13.68 28.68
N PRO A 337 -17.03 14.45 29.46
CA PRO A 337 -17.20 14.22 30.89
C PRO A 337 -17.67 12.79 31.21
N GLY A 338 -16.96 12.14 32.14
CA GLY A 338 -17.29 10.79 32.61
C GLY A 338 -16.68 9.65 31.78
N ALA A 339 -16.12 9.93 30.59
CA ALA A 339 -15.32 8.95 29.86
C ALA A 339 -14.05 8.61 30.66
N ARG A 340 -13.75 7.32 30.76
CA ARG A 340 -12.58 6.80 31.50
C ARG A 340 -11.80 5.87 30.61
N SER A 341 -10.51 6.13 30.48
CA SER A 341 -9.61 5.31 29.67
C SER A 341 -9.44 3.90 30.23
N MET A 342 -8.81 3.02 29.44
CA MET A 342 -8.40 1.70 29.92
C MET A 342 -7.44 1.77 31.12
N VAL A 343 -6.61 2.83 31.21
CA VAL A 343 -5.74 3.08 32.36
C VAL A 343 -6.56 3.55 33.57
N ASP A 344 -7.45 4.52 33.39
CA ASP A 344 -8.30 5.03 34.49
C ASP A 344 -9.18 3.92 35.08
N ARG A 345 -9.56 2.93 34.28
CA ARG A 345 -10.35 1.76 34.69
C ARG A 345 -9.52 0.60 35.24
N GLY A 346 -8.19 0.71 35.25
CA GLY A 346 -7.27 -0.31 35.72
C GLY A 346 -7.20 -1.56 34.83
N LEU A 347 -7.63 -1.46 33.57
CA LEU A 347 -7.53 -2.55 32.59
C LEU A 347 -6.10 -2.68 32.05
N VAL A 348 -5.44 -1.55 31.83
CA VAL A 348 -4.07 -1.46 31.32
C VAL A 348 -3.22 -0.68 32.33
N PRO A 349 -2.02 -1.16 32.71
CA PRO A 349 -1.13 -0.41 33.59
C PRO A 349 -0.72 0.94 32.98
N GLU A 350 -0.63 1.99 33.81
CA GLU A 350 -0.24 3.34 33.36
C GLU A 350 1.09 3.37 32.60
N GLU A 351 2.08 2.60 33.08
CA GLU A 351 3.40 2.53 32.44
C GLU A 351 3.40 1.84 31.08
N PHE A 352 2.38 1.02 30.75
CA PHE A 352 2.39 0.15 29.58
C PHE A 352 2.59 0.93 28.27
N ALA A 353 1.91 2.06 28.08
CA ALA A 353 2.04 2.85 26.85
C ALA A 353 3.50 3.31 26.62
N ASN A 354 4.22 3.67 27.68
CA ASN A 354 5.63 4.02 27.58
C ASN A 354 6.51 2.80 27.28
N ARG A 355 6.20 1.62 27.86
CA ARG A 355 6.92 0.36 27.58
C ARG A 355 6.69 -0.11 26.14
N GLU A 356 5.48 0.07 25.62
CA GLU A 356 5.08 -0.27 24.27
C GLU A 356 5.82 0.59 23.23
N ILE A 357 5.82 1.92 23.41
CA ILE A 357 6.47 2.85 22.47
C ILE A 357 7.99 2.82 22.54
N TRP A 358 8.59 2.48 23.69
CA TRP A 358 10.04 2.46 23.82
C TRP A 358 10.60 1.05 23.80
N ASP A 359 10.40 0.30 24.88
CA ASP A 359 11.08 -0.98 25.10
C ASP A 359 10.70 -2.01 24.03
N LEU A 360 9.41 -2.09 23.67
CA LEU A 360 8.91 -3.04 22.69
C LEU A 360 9.25 -2.66 21.25
N SER A 361 9.11 -1.39 20.87
CA SER A 361 9.53 -0.93 19.53
C SER A 361 11.04 -1.13 19.32
N ILE A 362 11.89 -0.78 20.30
CA ILE A 362 13.34 -1.03 20.25
C ILE A 362 13.64 -2.53 20.09
N TRP A 363 12.98 -3.39 20.87
CA TRP A 363 13.12 -4.85 20.73
C TRP A 363 12.81 -5.33 19.31
N SER A 364 11.71 -4.85 18.72
CA SER A 364 11.29 -5.29 17.39
C SER A 364 12.20 -4.80 16.26
N TRP A 365 12.71 -3.57 16.35
CA TRP A 365 13.64 -3.00 15.36
C TRP A 365 14.99 -3.71 15.40
N ASP A 366 15.49 -3.97 16.61
CA ASP A 366 16.72 -4.74 16.80
C ASP A 366 16.57 -6.18 16.28
N ASP A 367 15.46 -6.85 16.60
CA ASP A 367 15.19 -8.20 16.08
C ASP A 367 15.04 -8.22 14.56
N PHE A 368 14.38 -7.22 13.95
CA PHE A 368 14.25 -7.10 12.50
C PHE A 368 15.61 -6.99 11.81
N LEU A 369 16.49 -6.10 12.30
CA LEU A 369 17.83 -5.93 11.74
C LEU A 369 18.69 -7.18 11.91
N ARG A 370 18.64 -7.82 13.10
CA ARG A 370 19.33 -9.10 13.35
C ARG A 370 18.79 -10.23 12.48
N ALA A 371 17.48 -10.26 12.21
CA ALA A 371 16.86 -11.22 11.30
C ALA A 371 17.25 -10.95 9.84
N ASN A 372 17.42 -9.68 9.46
CA ASN A 372 17.90 -9.33 8.13
C ASN A 372 19.37 -9.72 7.92
N ALA A 373 20.20 -9.65 8.97
CA ALA A 373 21.59 -10.11 8.95
C ALA A 373 22.45 -9.43 7.87
N ASP A 374 22.25 -8.13 7.66
CA ASP A 374 23.15 -7.30 6.84
C ASP A 374 24.41 -6.98 7.67
N PRO A 375 25.63 -7.32 7.21
CA PRO A 375 26.85 -7.07 7.97
C PRO A 375 27.16 -5.57 8.15
N ALA A 376 26.62 -4.68 7.32
CA ALA A 376 26.83 -3.24 7.45
C ALA A 376 25.95 -2.62 8.55
N ILE A 377 24.78 -3.19 8.82
CA ILE A 377 23.83 -2.76 9.86
C ILE A 377 23.35 -4.01 10.62
N PRO A 378 24.23 -4.64 11.43
CA PRO A 378 23.94 -5.92 12.06
C PRO A 378 22.85 -5.85 13.15
N ASP A 379 22.63 -4.66 13.72
CA ASP A 379 21.65 -4.42 14.78
C ASP A 379 21.33 -2.92 14.96
N LEU A 380 20.36 -2.61 15.84
CA LEU A 380 19.87 -1.23 16.00
C LEU A 380 20.93 -0.29 16.59
N ALA A 381 21.81 -0.79 17.46
CA ALA A 381 22.88 0.01 18.08
C ALA A 381 23.93 0.50 17.06
N SER A 382 24.01 -0.15 15.90
CA SER A 382 24.92 0.22 14.80
C SER A 382 24.41 1.34 13.88
N VAL A 383 23.14 1.73 14.00
CA VAL A 383 22.47 2.68 13.10
C VAL A 383 22.91 4.13 13.37
N ASP A 384 23.00 4.95 12.31
CA ASP A 384 23.17 6.40 12.41
C ASP A 384 21.84 7.08 12.81
N GLY A 385 21.58 7.16 14.11
CA GLY A 385 20.32 7.63 14.70
C GLY A 385 19.76 8.92 14.10
N PRO A 386 20.54 10.02 13.99
CA PRO A 386 20.09 11.27 13.39
C PRO A 386 19.61 11.17 11.93
N LYS A 387 19.96 10.11 11.21
CA LYS A 387 19.48 9.86 9.84
C LYS A 387 18.18 9.06 9.78
N ILE A 388 17.66 8.57 10.91
CA ILE A 388 16.46 7.73 10.91
C ILE A 388 15.26 8.50 10.40
N PHE A 389 15.00 9.70 10.94
CA PHE A 389 13.90 10.55 10.49
C PHE A 389 14.25 12.05 10.54
N PRO A 390 15.19 12.49 9.68
CA PRO A 390 15.58 13.89 9.63
C PRO A 390 14.46 14.78 9.07
N GLN A 391 14.27 15.94 9.68
CA GLN A 391 13.32 16.93 9.16
C GLN A 391 13.85 17.54 7.84
N PRO A 392 13.07 17.50 6.74
CA PRO A 392 13.48 18.14 5.49
C PRO A 392 13.62 19.67 5.66
N PRO A 393 14.66 20.30 5.09
CA PRO A 393 14.82 21.75 5.15
C PRO A 393 13.62 22.51 4.61
N GLY A 394 13.20 23.55 5.32
CA GLY A 394 12.09 24.43 4.91
C GLY A 394 10.68 23.90 5.23
N THR A 395 10.55 22.73 5.84
CA THR A 395 9.26 22.20 6.30
C THR A 395 8.91 22.72 7.70
N LEU A 396 7.61 22.83 7.98
CA LEU A 396 7.08 23.11 9.31
C LEU A 396 7.37 21.95 10.27
N PRO A 397 7.51 22.21 11.58
CA PRO A 397 7.57 21.14 12.59
C PRO A 397 6.31 20.27 12.60
N ASP A 398 6.49 18.97 12.83
CA ASP A 398 5.37 18.07 13.07
C ASP A 398 4.66 18.37 14.39
N ARG A 399 3.36 18.09 14.48
CA ARG A 399 2.49 18.49 15.60
C ARG A 399 1.98 17.27 16.40
N TYR A 400 2.81 16.26 16.60
CA TYR A 400 2.47 15.06 17.39
C TYR A 400 2.44 15.31 18.91
N GLY A 401 2.91 16.47 19.38
CA GLY A 401 3.01 16.86 20.80
C GLY A 401 4.43 17.38 21.15
N ASP A 402 4.58 18.00 22.33
CA ASP A 402 5.85 18.60 22.80
C ASP A 402 6.76 17.60 23.56
N ASP A 403 6.44 16.30 23.49
CA ASP A 403 6.94 15.30 24.44
C ASP A 403 8.36 14.78 24.12
N GLY A 404 9.07 15.38 23.16
CA GLY A 404 10.47 15.08 22.88
C GLY A 404 10.73 13.65 22.37
N PHE A 405 9.75 13.02 21.70
CA PHE A 405 9.94 11.71 21.07
C PHE A 405 10.78 11.85 19.79
N ASP A 406 12.01 11.36 19.84
CA ASP A 406 12.92 11.26 18.70
C ASP A 406 13.31 9.79 18.46
N LEU A 407 13.17 9.31 17.22
CA LEU A 407 13.57 7.94 16.85
C LEU A 407 15.08 7.71 16.97
N ALA A 408 15.90 8.77 16.96
CA ALA A 408 17.33 8.65 17.25
C ALA A 408 17.59 8.09 18.66
N ASP A 409 16.71 8.35 19.63
CA ASP A 409 16.85 7.85 21.00
C ASP A 409 16.66 6.32 21.10
N TYR A 410 16.00 5.68 20.11
CA TYR A 410 15.97 4.22 20.05
C TYR A 410 17.37 3.63 19.92
N VAL A 411 18.23 4.26 19.11
CA VAL A 411 19.62 3.84 18.94
C VAL A 411 20.41 4.05 20.23
N GLU A 412 20.27 5.21 20.87
CA GLU A 412 20.98 5.50 22.13
C GLU A 412 20.56 4.56 23.27
N ARG A 413 19.29 4.17 23.34
CA ARG A 413 18.81 3.16 24.29
C ARG A 413 19.31 1.76 23.91
N ALA A 414 19.28 1.38 22.63
CA ALA A 414 19.78 0.08 22.17
C ALA A 414 21.27 -0.11 22.47
N LYS A 415 22.10 0.94 22.43
CA LYS A 415 23.51 0.91 22.85
C LYS A 415 23.70 0.53 24.32
N ASN A 416 22.71 0.81 25.17
CA ASN A 416 22.70 0.42 26.58
C ASN A 416 22.13 -0.99 26.82
N GLY A 417 21.66 -1.65 25.76
CA GLY A 417 21.08 -2.99 25.79
C GLY A 417 19.60 -2.99 25.39
N VAL A 418 19.20 -4.05 24.69
CA VAL A 418 17.81 -4.29 24.30
C VAL A 418 17.20 -5.30 25.26
N SER A 419 16.07 -4.93 25.89
CA SER A 419 15.38 -5.81 26.81
C SER A 419 14.78 -7.01 26.06
N PRO A 420 14.95 -8.25 26.55
CA PRO A 420 14.19 -9.40 26.05
C PRO A 420 12.68 -9.16 26.24
N LEU A 421 11.87 -9.68 25.31
CA LEU A 421 10.42 -9.48 25.29
C LEU A 421 9.75 -9.81 26.64
N GLU A 422 10.13 -10.91 27.27
CA GLU A 422 9.54 -11.37 28.53
C GLU A 422 9.98 -10.53 29.74
N ALA A 423 11.04 -9.74 29.60
CA ALA A 423 11.56 -8.87 30.64
C ALA A 423 10.99 -7.44 30.57
N ILE A 424 10.24 -7.11 29.51
CA ILE A 424 9.60 -5.80 29.38
C ILE A 424 8.55 -5.65 30.49
N PRO A 425 8.66 -4.65 31.38
CA PRO A 425 7.68 -4.43 32.44
C PRO A 425 6.27 -4.26 31.86
N THR A 426 5.27 -4.69 32.64
CA THR A 426 3.83 -4.54 32.34
C THR A 426 3.33 -5.15 31.02
N ILE A 427 4.18 -5.78 30.19
CA ILE A 427 3.80 -6.33 28.88
C ILE A 427 2.60 -7.30 28.98
N VAL A 428 2.65 -8.25 29.91
CA VAL A 428 1.59 -9.27 30.06
C VAL A 428 0.24 -8.64 30.39
N ASP A 429 0.21 -7.74 31.37
CA ASP A 429 -1.00 -7.08 31.84
C ASP A 429 -1.52 -6.08 30.81
N GLY A 430 -0.62 -5.37 30.14
CA GLY A 430 -0.95 -4.48 29.03
C GLY A 430 -1.66 -5.21 27.89
N LEU A 431 -1.09 -6.29 27.38
CA LEU A 431 -1.70 -7.05 26.28
C LEU A 431 -3.07 -7.61 26.65
N LYS A 432 -3.22 -8.20 27.84
CA LYS A 432 -4.53 -8.67 28.33
C LYS A 432 -5.52 -7.53 28.49
N GLY A 433 -5.04 -6.38 28.97
CA GLY A 433 -5.83 -5.16 29.10
C GLY A 433 -6.34 -4.60 27.77
N LEU A 434 -5.54 -4.66 26.71
CA LEU A 434 -5.96 -4.27 25.35
C LEU A 434 -7.08 -5.17 24.84
N GLU A 435 -6.93 -6.49 24.97
CA GLU A 435 -7.94 -7.45 24.54
C GLU A 435 -9.25 -7.30 25.33
N GLU A 436 -9.14 -7.07 26.64
CA GLU A 436 -10.28 -6.81 27.52
C GLU A 436 -10.97 -5.48 27.20
N THR A 437 -10.20 -4.43 26.88
CA THR A 437 -10.73 -3.14 26.44
C THR A 437 -11.52 -3.29 25.15
N ARG A 438 -10.99 -4.00 24.14
CA ARG A 438 -11.74 -4.33 22.90
C ARG A 438 -13.03 -5.08 23.24
N ARG A 439 -12.94 -6.08 24.12
CA ARG A 439 -14.09 -6.91 24.50
C ARG A 439 -15.21 -6.07 25.11
N ILE A 440 -14.89 -5.21 26.07
CA ILE A 440 -15.88 -4.38 26.77
C ILE A 440 -16.43 -3.29 25.86
N ASP A 441 -15.55 -2.44 25.31
CA ASP A 441 -15.98 -1.17 24.73
C ASP A 441 -16.45 -1.31 23.27
N PHE A 442 -16.11 -2.41 22.61
CA PHE A 442 -16.49 -2.64 21.22
C PHE A 442 -17.36 -3.88 21.06
N GLN A 443 -16.88 -5.07 21.43
CA GLN A 443 -17.60 -6.31 21.11
C GLN A 443 -18.88 -6.49 21.92
N ASN A 444 -18.81 -6.36 23.26
CA ASN A 444 -20.00 -6.41 24.12
C ASN A 444 -20.95 -5.25 23.83
N TRP A 445 -20.41 -4.09 23.47
CA TRP A 445 -21.21 -2.92 23.11
C TRP A 445 -21.98 -3.14 21.79
N LEU A 446 -21.35 -3.72 20.76
CA LEU A 446 -22.04 -4.15 19.53
C LEU A 446 -23.18 -5.11 19.87
N ASP A 447 -22.91 -6.12 20.70
CA ASP A 447 -23.91 -7.11 21.13
C ASP A 447 -25.08 -6.47 21.89
N ALA A 448 -24.79 -5.61 22.87
CA ALA A 448 -25.80 -4.92 23.67
C ALA A 448 -26.71 -4.03 22.81
N ASN A 449 -26.17 -3.46 21.73
CA ASN A 449 -26.92 -2.62 20.79
C ASN A 449 -27.46 -3.40 19.56
N ARG A 450 -27.23 -4.72 19.51
CA ARG A 450 -27.59 -5.62 18.42
C ARG A 450 -27.05 -5.15 17.06
N LEU A 451 -25.83 -4.64 17.03
CA LEU A 451 -25.18 -4.16 15.82
C LEU A 451 -24.35 -5.27 15.18
N ASP A 452 -24.49 -5.46 13.87
CA ASP A 452 -23.63 -6.36 13.09
C ASP A 452 -22.24 -5.74 12.85
N ALA A 453 -22.19 -4.42 12.63
CA ALA A 453 -20.96 -3.67 12.42
C ALA A 453 -21.16 -2.17 12.67
N VAL A 454 -20.05 -1.45 12.73
CA VAL A 454 -20.01 0.02 12.65
C VAL A 454 -19.65 0.44 11.23
N VAL A 455 -20.31 1.48 10.72
CA VAL A 455 -19.99 2.13 9.44
C VAL A 455 -19.74 3.62 9.66
N LEU A 456 -18.71 4.16 9.00
CA LEU A 456 -18.33 5.57 9.15
C LEU A 456 -17.56 6.08 7.92
N PRO A 457 -17.62 7.39 7.61
CA PRO A 457 -16.65 8.00 6.71
C PRO A 457 -15.22 7.71 7.18
N ALA A 458 -14.36 7.29 6.28
CA ALA A 458 -12.99 6.88 6.62
C ALA A 458 -12.15 8.05 7.14
N VAL A 459 -12.37 9.26 6.60
CA VAL A 459 -11.74 10.52 7.03
C VAL A 459 -12.82 11.62 7.11
N ALA A 460 -12.55 12.66 7.89
CA ALA A 460 -13.43 13.82 8.04
C ALA A 460 -13.22 14.87 6.93
N ASP A 461 -11.97 15.05 6.48
CA ASP A 461 -11.55 15.93 5.38
C ASP A 461 -10.20 15.42 4.81
N VAL A 462 -9.63 16.13 3.82
CA VAL A 462 -8.31 15.88 3.24
C VAL A 462 -7.45 17.13 3.35
N GLY A 463 -6.23 16.97 3.88
CA GLY A 463 -5.27 18.07 4.02
C GLY A 463 -4.80 18.63 2.65
N PRO A 464 -4.60 19.96 2.52
CA PRO A 464 -4.00 20.54 1.33
C PRO A 464 -2.56 20.06 1.09
N ALA A 465 -2.14 20.00 -0.17
CA ALA A 465 -0.84 19.46 -0.55
C ALA A 465 0.36 20.26 -0.02
N ASP A 466 0.19 21.55 0.30
CA ASP A 466 1.23 22.43 0.83
C ASP A 466 1.29 22.47 2.37
N ALA A 467 0.60 21.55 3.06
CA ALA A 467 0.54 21.49 4.53
C ALA A 467 1.90 21.33 5.23
N ASP A 468 2.94 20.89 4.53
CA ASP A 468 4.31 20.81 5.05
C ASP A 468 5.03 22.16 5.09
N VAL A 469 4.53 23.21 4.43
CA VAL A 469 5.20 24.52 4.34
C VAL A 469 4.28 25.71 4.61
N ASN A 470 2.97 25.49 4.65
CA ASN A 470 1.95 26.53 4.83
C ASN A 470 1.18 26.27 6.13
N GLU A 471 1.27 27.21 7.07
CA GLU A 471 0.64 27.09 8.41
C GLU A 471 -0.88 26.92 8.33
N ALA A 472 -1.57 27.64 7.44
CA ALA A 472 -3.03 27.53 7.32
C ALA A 472 -3.44 26.16 6.77
N SER A 473 -2.66 25.60 5.85
CA SER A 473 -2.86 24.24 5.34
C SER A 473 -2.51 23.18 6.38
N ALA A 474 -1.46 23.41 7.18
CA ALA A 474 -1.10 22.57 8.31
C ALA A 474 -2.23 22.54 9.35
N ASP A 475 -2.83 23.69 9.67
CA ASP A 475 -3.98 23.79 10.59
C ASP A 475 -5.19 22.98 10.13
N LEU A 476 -5.35 22.73 8.82
CA LEU A 476 -6.38 21.85 8.27
C LEU A 476 -5.96 20.38 8.32
N ALA A 477 -4.72 20.09 7.90
CA ALA A 477 -4.18 18.75 7.82
C ALA A 477 -4.00 18.08 9.20
N TRP A 478 -3.78 18.86 10.26
CA TRP A 478 -3.57 18.39 11.63
C TRP A 478 -4.85 18.32 12.48
N ARG A 479 -6.04 18.56 11.91
CA ARG A 479 -7.31 18.43 12.63
C ARG A 479 -7.68 16.98 12.90
N ASN A 480 -8.34 16.72 14.02
CA ASN A 480 -8.89 15.41 14.33
C ASN A 480 -9.84 14.95 13.21
N GLY A 481 -9.70 13.70 12.78
CA GLY A 481 -10.38 13.14 11.60
C GLY A 481 -9.73 13.42 10.23
N THR A 482 -8.77 14.35 10.16
CA THR A 482 -8.00 14.67 8.93
C THR A 482 -6.54 14.24 9.03
N TRP A 483 -5.92 14.44 10.20
CA TRP A 483 -4.51 14.10 10.47
C TRP A 483 -4.23 12.59 10.45
N VAL A 484 -5.23 11.84 10.89
CA VAL A 484 -5.31 10.39 11.00
C VAL A 484 -6.74 10.03 10.58
N ALA A 485 -6.95 8.87 9.97
CA ALA A 485 -8.28 8.41 9.63
C ALA A 485 -9.17 8.29 10.88
N ASN A 486 -10.49 8.48 10.72
CA ASN A 486 -11.44 8.46 11.82
C ASN A 486 -11.26 7.20 12.68
N GLY A 487 -11.27 7.40 14.01
CA GLY A 487 -10.98 6.40 15.05
C GLY A 487 -9.53 6.38 15.54
N ASN A 488 -8.67 7.24 14.98
CA ASN A 488 -7.31 7.48 15.47
C ASN A 488 -6.55 6.16 15.71
N LEU A 489 -6.05 5.92 16.93
CA LEU A 489 -5.25 4.75 17.28
C LEU A 489 -6.10 3.50 17.58
N VAL A 490 -7.41 3.67 17.81
CA VAL A 490 -8.27 2.67 18.45
C VAL A 490 -8.33 1.37 17.65
N TRP A 491 -8.50 1.46 16.33
CA TRP A 491 -8.67 0.27 15.50
C TRP A 491 -7.49 -0.69 15.57
N ARG A 492 -6.27 -0.14 15.57
CA ARG A 492 -5.04 -0.92 15.51
C ARG A 492 -4.57 -1.31 16.90
N HIS A 493 -4.56 -0.37 17.84
CA HIS A 493 -4.17 -0.65 19.22
C HIS A 493 -5.05 -1.73 19.85
N LEU A 494 -6.35 -1.75 19.53
CA LEU A 494 -7.29 -2.76 20.02
C LEU A 494 -7.47 -3.95 19.07
N GLY A 495 -6.84 -4.00 17.90
CA GLY A 495 -6.94 -5.14 16.98
C GLY A 495 -8.34 -5.38 16.40
N ILE A 496 -9.07 -4.29 16.07
CA ILE A 496 -10.43 -4.32 15.51
C ILE A 496 -10.34 -4.36 13.98
N PRO A 497 -10.76 -5.45 13.30
CA PRO A 497 -10.67 -5.55 11.85
C PRO A 497 -11.56 -4.51 11.16
N THR A 498 -11.11 -4.05 9.99
CA THR A 498 -11.87 -3.10 9.17
C THR A 498 -11.74 -3.39 7.68
N VAL A 499 -12.77 -3.03 6.92
CA VAL A 499 -12.74 -2.99 5.46
C VAL A 499 -13.20 -1.60 5.02
N THR A 500 -12.36 -0.87 4.29
CA THR A 500 -12.71 0.40 3.67
C THR A 500 -13.03 0.16 2.20
N VAL A 501 -14.12 0.76 1.71
CA VAL A 501 -14.51 0.77 0.30
C VAL A 501 -14.82 2.20 -0.15
N PRO A 502 -14.79 2.52 -1.45
CA PRO A 502 -15.10 3.88 -1.91
C PRO A 502 -16.53 4.31 -1.52
N MET A 503 -16.67 5.47 -0.88
CA MET A 503 -17.97 6.09 -0.58
C MET A 503 -18.40 7.03 -1.70
N GLY A 504 -17.44 7.70 -2.34
CA GLY A 504 -17.63 8.56 -3.50
C GLY A 504 -16.53 9.61 -3.63
N THR A 505 -16.74 10.59 -4.51
CA THR A 505 -15.83 11.71 -4.76
C THR A 505 -16.49 13.02 -4.32
N MET A 506 -15.80 13.79 -3.48
CA MET A 506 -16.28 15.07 -2.97
C MET A 506 -16.48 16.05 -4.12
N ALA A 507 -17.70 16.57 -4.28
CA ALA A 507 -18.08 17.38 -5.43
C ALA A 507 -17.36 18.73 -5.53
N ASP A 508 -16.86 19.25 -4.41
CA ASP A 508 -16.24 20.56 -4.31
C ASP A 508 -14.72 20.56 -4.57
N ILE A 509 -14.02 19.46 -4.23
CA ILE A 509 -12.55 19.37 -4.37
C ILE A 509 -12.07 18.21 -5.24
N GLY A 510 -12.97 17.33 -5.71
CA GLY A 510 -12.61 16.21 -6.58
C GLY A 510 -11.79 15.10 -5.91
N MET A 511 -11.66 15.12 -4.57
CA MET A 511 -10.98 14.07 -3.81
C MET A 511 -11.95 12.96 -3.41
N PRO A 512 -11.55 11.67 -3.49
CA PRO A 512 -12.37 10.59 -3.00
C PRO A 512 -12.35 10.48 -1.47
N VAL A 513 -13.37 9.81 -0.93
CA VAL A 513 -13.46 9.44 0.48
C VAL A 513 -14.01 8.02 0.61
N GLY A 514 -13.46 7.25 1.55
CA GLY A 514 -13.87 5.89 1.85
C GLY A 514 -15.04 5.81 2.85
N LEU A 515 -15.75 4.69 2.83
CA LEU A 515 -16.66 4.21 3.86
C LEU A 515 -15.98 3.01 4.54
N THR A 516 -15.76 3.11 5.85
CA THR A 516 -15.11 2.04 6.62
C THR A 516 -16.17 1.23 7.36
N PHE A 517 -16.13 -0.08 7.19
CA PHE A 517 -16.84 -1.07 8.00
C PHE A 517 -15.89 -1.59 9.07
N ALA A 518 -16.30 -1.61 10.32
CA ALA A 518 -15.55 -2.17 11.44
C ALA A 518 -16.43 -3.15 12.23
N GLY A 519 -15.86 -4.28 12.64
CA GLY A 519 -16.61 -5.36 13.28
C GLY A 519 -15.74 -6.15 14.25
N LYS A 520 -16.34 -7.17 14.87
CA LYS A 520 -15.69 -7.93 15.94
C LYS A 520 -14.39 -8.55 15.46
N ALA A 521 -13.43 -8.68 16.38
CA ALA A 521 -12.20 -9.40 16.07
C ALA A 521 -12.54 -10.82 15.65
N TYR A 522 -11.89 -11.27 14.58
CA TYR A 522 -12.03 -12.57 13.95
C TYR A 522 -13.36 -12.80 13.21
N ASP A 523 -14.19 -11.77 13.02
CA ASP A 523 -15.38 -11.79 12.15
C ASP A 523 -15.12 -11.11 10.79
N ASP A 524 -13.87 -11.16 10.35
CA ASP A 524 -13.35 -10.52 9.13
C ASP A 524 -14.13 -10.94 7.87
N VAL A 525 -14.58 -12.19 7.80
CA VAL A 525 -15.36 -12.71 6.66
C VAL A 525 -16.70 -12.00 6.54
N ALA A 526 -17.42 -11.79 7.64
CA ALA A 526 -18.68 -11.05 7.62
C ALA A 526 -18.47 -9.60 7.16
N LEU A 527 -17.39 -8.96 7.63
CA LEU A 527 -17.02 -7.61 7.21
C LEU A 527 -16.71 -7.51 5.71
N LEU A 528 -15.90 -8.43 5.18
CA LEU A 528 -15.59 -8.50 3.74
C LEU A 528 -16.86 -8.70 2.91
N MET A 529 -17.79 -9.55 3.37
CA MET A 529 -19.07 -9.74 2.69
C MET A 529 -19.93 -8.49 2.70
N MET A 530 -20.08 -7.80 3.84
CA MET A 530 -20.86 -6.56 3.93
C MET A 530 -20.27 -5.46 3.05
N ALA A 531 -18.97 -5.21 3.16
CA ALA A 531 -18.29 -4.20 2.35
C ALA A 531 -18.36 -4.52 0.84
N GLY A 532 -18.17 -5.79 0.46
CA GLY A 532 -18.33 -6.25 -0.91
C GLY A 532 -19.75 -6.16 -1.45
N GLY A 533 -20.75 -6.41 -0.60
CA GLY A 533 -22.16 -6.20 -0.95
C GLY A 533 -22.46 -4.74 -1.25
N TYR A 534 -21.94 -3.82 -0.44
CA TYR A 534 -22.10 -2.37 -0.63
C TYR A 534 -21.40 -1.92 -1.92
N GLU A 535 -20.13 -2.26 -2.10
CA GLU A 535 -19.36 -1.85 -3.27
C GLU A 535 -19.99 -2.39 -4.57
N ARG A 536 -20.36 -3.68 -4.60
CA ARG A 536 -20.97 -4.31 -5.77
C ARG A 536 -22.26 -3.60 -6.20
N ALA A 537 -23.06 -3.16 -5.23
CA ALA A 537 -24.32 -2.48 -5.49
C ALA A 537 -24.15 -1.02 -5.93
N THR A 538 -23.18 -0.31 -5.36
CA THR A 538 -23.08 1.15 -5.47
C THR A 538 -22.03 1.64 -6.47
N LYS A 539 -20.94 0.88 -6.66
CA LYS A 539 -19.84 1.16 -7.61
C LYS A 539 -19.35 2.62 -7.56
N ARG A 540 -19.06 3.11 -6.35
CA ARG A 540 -18.74 4.53 -6.08
C ARG A 540 -17.32 4.96 -6.47
N ARG A 541 -16.45 4.03 -6.88
CA ARG A 541 -15.10 4.35 -7.38
C ARG A 541 -15.20 5.18 -8.66
N THR A 542 -14.31 6.17 -8.80
CA THR A 542 -14.13 6.96 -10.02
C THR A 542 -12.70 6.79 -10.54
N LEU A 543 -12.48 7.03 -11.83
CA LEU A 543 -11.14 7.04 -12.41
C LEU A 543 -10.40 8.33 -11.99
N PRO A 544 -9.15 8.27 -11.50
CA PRO A 544 -8.37 9.47 -11.24
C PRO A 544 -8.14 10.29 -12.52
N PRO A 545 -8.57 11.56 -12.58
CA PRO A 545 -8.53 12.36 -13.81
C PRO A 545 -7.11 12.70 -14.29
N ARG A 546 -6.10 12.67 -13.43
CA ARG A 546 -4.72 13.04 -13.80
C ARG A 546 -3.93 11.92 -14.47
N THR A 547 -4.45 10.69 -14.47
CA THR A 547 -3.77 9.50 -15.02
C THR A 547 -4.67 8.73 -15.98
N PRO A 548 -5.14 9.36 -17.07
CA PRO A 548 -6.00 8.70 -18.05
C PRO A 548 -5.32 7.49 -18.72
N PRO A 549 -6.05 6.67 -19.49
CA PRO A 549 -5.44 5.64 -20.32
C PRO A 549 -4.49 6.25 -21.36
N LEU A 550 -3.32 5.64 -21.51
CA LEU A 550 -2.38 5.90 -22.61
C LEU A 550 -2.75 5.02 -23.82
N ALA A 551 -2.31 5.40 -25.02
CA ALA A 551 -2.67 4.69 -26.26
C ALA A 551 -2.37 3.18 -26.21
N ASP A 552 -1.16 2.77 -25.81
CA ASP A 552 -0.79 1.34 -25.71
C ASP A 552 -1.26 0.64 -24.42
N ASP A 553 -2.17 1.24 -23.63
CA ASP A 553 -2.78 0.55 -22.47
C ASP A 553 -3.87 -0.43 -22.94
N VAL A 554 -4.22 -0.39 -24.22
CA VAL A 554 -5.27 -1.17 -24.85
C VAL A 554 -4.68 -2.29 -25.70
N PHE A 555 -5.00 -3.53 -25.33
CA PHE A 555 -4.67 -4.74 -26.07
C PHE A 555 -5.90 -5.22 -26.85
N ALA A 556 -5.77 -5.35 -28.17
CA ALA A 556 -6.82 -5.91 -29.02
C ALA A 556 -6.79 -7.44 -29.00
N ALA A 557 -7.95 -8.08 -29.20
CA ALA A 557 -8.04 -9.54 -29.29
C ALA A 557 -7.42 -10.07 -30.60
N GLY A 558 -6.48 -11.04 -30.50
CA GLY A 558 -5.85 -11.79 -31.61
C GLY A 558 -4.33 -11.58 -31.71
N ARG A 559 -3.47 -12.56 -32.03
CA ARG A 559 -3.59 -13.94 -32.55
C ARG A 559 -3.32 -14.96 -31.45
N GLY A 560 -4.07 -16.07 -31.42
CA GLY A 560 -3.85 -17.16 -30.47
C GLY A 560 -2.40 -17.68 -30.48
N ALA A 561 -1.95 -18.21 -29.34
CA ALA A 561 -0.62 -18.79 -29.19
C ALA A 561 -0.42 -19.93 -30.21
N ALA A 562 0.35 -19.67 -31.25
CA ALA A 562 0.68 -20.63 -32.28
C ALA A 562 2.19 -20.90 -32.25
N GLY A 563 2.62 -21.77 -31.33
CA GLY A 563 4.00 -22.27 -31.34
C GLY A 563 4.42 -23.03 -30.09
N ALA A 564 4.92 -24.25 -30.28
CA ALA A 564 5.56 -25.09 -29.27
C ALA A 564 7.07 -24.78 -29.10
N GLY A 565 7.47 -23.53 -29.37
CA GLY A 565 8.87 -23.12 -29.26
C GLY A 565 9.26 -22.85 -27.80
N ASP A 566 10.13 -23.69 -27.24
CA ASP A 566 10.64 -23.55 -25.86
C ASP A 566 12.00 -22.82 -25.81
N ALA A 567 12.53 -22.43 -26.97
CA ALA A 567 13.80 -21.71 -27.05
C ALA A 567 13.67 -20.32 -26.38
N PRO A 568 14.61 -19.97 -25.47
CA PRO A 568 14.58 -18.70 -24.77
C PRO A 568 14.68 -17.52 -25.76
N LEU A 569 13.97 -16.44 -25.43
CA LEU A 569 14.09 -15.15 -26.09
C LEU A 569 14.66 -14.20 -25.04
N ALA A 570 15.84 -13.63 -25.31
CA ALA A 570 16.49 -12.68 -24.42
C ALA A 570 16.74 -11.37 -25.13
N LEU A 571 16.75 -10.27 -24.38
CA LEU A 571 17.03 -8.92 -24.88
C LEU A 571 18.23 -8.35 -24.14
N ALA A 572 19.15 -7.75 -24.89
CA ALA A 572 20.13 -6.83 -24.34
C ALA A 572 19.74 -5.40 -24.73
N LEU A 573 19.35 -4.59 -23.74
CA LEU A 573 18.97 -3.20 -23.92
C LEU A 573 20.05 -2.32 -23.27
N SER A 574 20.53 -1.32 -24.02
CA SER A 574 21.43 -0.29 -23.51
C SER A 574 20.94 1.09 -23.94
N ALA A 575 21.05 2.07 -23.04
CA ALA A 575 20.72 3.45 -23.32
C ALA A 575 21.78 4.40 -22.74
N GLU A 576 22.29 5.30 -23.56
CA GLU A 576 23.28 6.31 -23.17
C GLU A 576 22.67 7.70 -23.27
N THR A 577 22.84 8.51 -22.22
CA THR A 577 22.42 9.90 -22.19
C THR A 577 23.57 10.80 -22.65
N ILE A 578 23.33 11.59 -23.68
CA ILE A 578 24.26 12.57 -24.24
C ILE A 578 23.71 13.96 -23.92
N HIS A 579 24.40 14.70 -23.06
CA HIS A 579 23.98 16.03 -22.65
C HIS A 579 24.24 17.07 -23.74
N ALA A 580 23.21 17.81 -24.16
CA ALA A 580 23.27 18.75 -25.27
C ALA A 580 22.52 20.07 -24.97
N GLY A 581 23.09 20.89 -24.07
CA GLY A 581 22.52 22.19 -23.70
C GLY A 581 21.21 22.03 -22.92
N ASP A 582 20.11 22.53 -23.49
CA ASP A 582 18.78 22.50 -22.85
C ASP A 582 18.01 21.18 -23.08
N SER A 583 18.61 20.26 -23.85
CA SER A 583 18.05 18.95 -24.15
C SER A 583 19.09 17.86 -23.98
N ASP A 584 18.65 16.67 -23.60
CA ASP A 584 19.48 15.48 -23.56
C ASP A 584 19.00 14.50 -24.64
N GLU A 585 19.94 13.95 -25.39
CA GLU A 585 19.68 12.88 -26.35
C GLU A 585 19.91 11.53 -25.68
N ILE A 586 18.98 10.60 -25.84
CA ILE A 586 19.08 9.23 -25.35
C ILE A 586 19.28 8.32 -26.55
N ALA A 587 20.50 7.79 -26.69
CA ALA A 587 20.87 6.83 -27.72
C ALA A 587 20.59 5.40 -27.24
N ILE A 588 19.79 4.65 -28.01
CA ILE A 588 19.27 3.33 -27.60
C ILE A 588 19.80 2.27 -28.55
N THR A 589 20.27 1.16 -27.99
CA THR A 589 20.56 -0.07 -28.73
C THR A 589 19.81 -1.22 -28.08
N LEU A 590 19.11 -1.99 -28.92
CA LEU A 590 18.41 -3.21 -28.54
C LEU A 590 18.95 -4.36 -29.39
N GLU A 591 19.44 -5.40 -28.73
CA GLU A 591 19.84 -6.66 -29.35
C GLU A 591 18.88 -7.77 -28.90
N ILE A 592 18.43 -8.57 -29.86
CA ILE A 592 17.48 -9.67 -29.69
C ILE A 592 18.25 -10.97 -29.88
N ASP A 593 18.38 -11.74 -28.80
CA ASP A 593 18.99 -13.07 -28.83
C ASP A 593 17.88 -14.11 -29.04
N ALA A 594 17.78 -14.58 -30.29
CA ALA A 594 16.85 -15.62 -30.73
C ALA A 594 17.42 -16.32 -31.97
N ASP A 595 17.00 -17.57 -32.22
CA ASP A 595 17.20 -18.21 -33.53
C ASP A 595 16.56 -17.34 -34.63
N ASP A 596 17.23 -17.16 -35.79
CA ASP A 596 16.85 -16.24 -36.88
C ASP A 596 15.37 -16.38 -37.35
N ALA A 597 14.75 -17.52 -37.10
CA ALA A 597 13.37 -17.80 -37.46
C ALA A 597 12.37 -16.87 -36.74
N GLY A 598 11.87 -15.86 -37.46
CA GLY A 598 10.74 -15.01 -37.06
C GLY A 598 11.11 -13.59 -36.62
N LEU A 599 12.41 -13.24 -36.58
CA LEU A 599 12.90 -11.90 -36.20
C LEU A 599 12.38 -10.80 -37.13
N ASP A 600 12.29 -11.05 -38.44
CA ASP A 600 11.80 -10.07 -39.42
C ASP A 600 10.32 -9.70 -39.24
N THR A 601 9.58 -10.51 -38.48
CA THR A 601 8.14 -10.29 -38.19
C THR A 601 7.88 -9.95 -36.73
N ALA A 602 8.93 -9.74 -35.93
CA ALA A 602 8.81 -9.43 -34.51
C ALA A 602 8.19 -8.04 -34.31
N ALA A 603 7.24 -7.95 -33.37
CA ALA A 603 6.73 -6.68 -32.89
C ALA A 603 7.72 -6.13 -31.85
N VAL A 604 8.46 -5.09 -32.21
CA VAL A 604 9.41 -4.39 -31.32
C VAL A 604 8.78 -3.07 -30.88
N LYS A 605 8.62 -2.89 -29.57
CA LYS A 605 8.15 -1.64 -28.96
C LYS A 605 9.21 -1.13 -28.01
N VAL A 606 9.66 0.10 -28.21
CA VAL A 606 10.61 0.77 -27.32
C VAL A 606 10.00 2.09 -26.90
N HIS A 607 10.11 2.41 -25.62
CA HIS A 607 9.62 3.67 -25.06
C HIS A 607 10.69 4.33 -24.20
N VAL A 608 10.73 5.66 -24.22
CA VAL A 608 11.51 6.51 -23.30
C VAL A 608 10.51 7.35 -22.52
N ASN A 609 10.52 7.25 -21.21
CA ASN A 609 9.65 8.03 -20.32
C ASN A 609 8.16 7.87 -20.65
N GLY A 610 7.79 6.69 -21.15
CA GLY A 610 6.44 6.35 -21.59
C GLY A 610 6.13 6.66 -23.05
N GLU A 611 6.97 7.46 -23.72
CA GLU A 611 6.76 7.88 -25.11
C GLU A 611 7.41 6.89 -26.10
N PRO A 612 6.72 6.52 -27.20
CA PRO A 612 7.25 5.57 -28.16
C PRO A 612 8.46 6.13 -28.92
N VAL A 613 9.45 5.27 -29.17
CA VAL A 613 10.65 5.59 -29.93
C VAL A 613 10.65 4.85 -31.26
N ALA A 614 10.89 5.57 -32.35
CA ALA A 614 11.11 4.96 -33.65
C ALA A 614 12.47 4.24 -33.67
N MET A 615 12.43 2.93 -33.90
CA MET A 615 13.62 2.09 -34.00
C MET A 615 13.98 1.81 -35.46
N GLN A 616 15.28 1.80 -35.77
CA GLN A 616 15.86 1.45 -37.06
C GLN A 616 16.69 0.17 -36.92
N GLY A 617 16.53 -0.78 -37.84
CA GLY A 617 17.24 -2.05 -37.78
C GLY A 617 16.44 -3.17 -38.47
N SER A 618 17.12 -4.26 -38.78
CA SER A 618 16.52 -5.50 -39.30
C SER A 618 17.19 -6.70 -38.63
N GLY A 619 16.46 -7.78 -38.42
CA GLY A 619 16.96 -8.95 -37.71
C GLY A 619 17.18 -8.69 -36.22
N ASN A 620 18.39 -9.00 -35.73
CA ASN A 620 18.70 -9.09 -34.30
C ASN A 620 19.10 -7.77 -33.63
N ARG A 621 19.34 -6.69 -34.38
CA ARG A 621 19.83 -5.42 -33.80
C ARG A 621 19.01 -4.23 -34.27
N HIS A 622 18.58 -3.43 -33.32
CA HIS A 622 17.76 -2.23 -33.50
C HIS A 622 18.39 -1.06 -32.76
N THR A 623 18.39 0.13 -33.35
CA THR A 623 18.87 1.36 -32.73
C THR A 623 17.83 2.46 -32.82
N GLY A 624 17.81 3.34 -31.84
CA GLY A 624 16.85 4.44 -31.77
C GLY A 624 17.43 5.63 -31.04
N ARG A 625 16.76 6.78 -31.15
CA ARG A 625 17.13 7.99 -30.44
C ARG A 625 15.86 8.68 -29.94
N ALA A 626 15.93 9.21 -28.73
CA ALA A 626 14.92 10.10 -28.19
C ALA A 626 15.58 11.38 -27.68
N VAL A 627 14.83 12.48 -27.66
CA VAL A 627 15.30 13.74 -27.09
C VAL A 627 14.35 14.12 -25.97
N VAL A 628 14.91 14.41 -24.79
CA VAL A 628 14.16 14.86 -23.62
C VAL A 628 14.70 16.22 -23.16
N PRO A 629 13.90 17.06 -22.49
CA PRO A 629 14.43 18.27 -21.87
C PRO A 629 15.51 17.91 -20.85
N ALA A 630 16.63 18.65 -20.78
CA ALA A 630 17.70 18.37 -19.82
C ALA A 630 17.21 18.45 -18.36
N ALA A 631 16.18 19.27 -18.10
CA ALA A 631 15.49 19.34 -16.80
C ALA A 631 14.94 17.99 -16.32
N THR A 632 14.67 17.04 -17.24
CA THR A 632 14.24 15.66 -16.92
C THR A 632 15.24 14.94 -16.03
N HIS A 633 16.54 15.19 -16.24
CA HIS A 633 17.63 14.59 -15.47
C HIS A 633 18.11 15.47 -14.31
N GLN A 634 17.46 16.61 -14.09
CA GLN A 634 17.72 17.52 -12.97
C GLN A 634 16.58 17.51 -11.95
N GLY A 635 15.49 16.77 -12.23
CA GLY A 635 14.31 16.67 -11.37
C GLY A 635 14.65 16.14 -9.99
N PHE A 636 14.25 16.88 -8.95
CA PHE A 636 14.61 16.59 -7.58
C PHE A 636 13.38 16.09 -6.80
N HIS A 637 13.39 14.82 -6.43
CA HIS A 637 12.29 14.20 -5.68
C HIS A 637 12.54 14.16 -4.17
N SER A 638 13.80 14.24 -3.76
CA SER A 638 14.24 14.07 -2.37
C SER A 638 15.52 14.83 -2.11
N VAL A 639 15.66 15.41 -0.91
CA VAL A 639 16.91 16.07 -0.50
C VAL A 639 18.08 15.11 -0.28
N TRP A 640 17.79 13.81 -0.18
CA TRP A 640 18.76 12.76 0.12
C TRP A 640 19.13 11.91 -1.10
N ARG A 641 18.45 12.07 -2.24
CA ARG A 641 18.64 11.21 -3.42
C ARG A 641 18.72 12.02 -4.71
N GLY A 642 19.56 11.57 -5.64
CA GLY A 642 19.69 12.18 -6.97
C GLY A 642 18.45 12.02 -7.84
N ALA A 643 18.45 12.68 -9.00
CA ALA A 643 17.38 12.54 -10.00
C ALA A 643 17.30 11.10 -10.53
N TYR A 644 16.09 10.59 -10.76
CA TYR A 644 15.86 9.22 -11.22
C TYR A 644 16.28 8.94 -12.66
N GLY A 645 16.59 9.97 -13.46
CA GLY A 645 16.94 9.77 -14.87
C GLY A 645 15.74 9.37 -15.72
N SER A 646 16.01 9.03 -16.98
CA SER A 646 15.00 8.53 -17.93
C SER A 646 14.91 7.01 -17.92
N ILE A 647 13.68 6.48 -17.99
CA ILE A 647 13.41 5.05 -18.09
C ILE A 647 13.23 4.68 -19.56
N VAL A 648 14.06 3.76 -20.05
CA VAL A 648 13.91 3.14 -21.36
C VAL A 648 13.39 1.73 -21.19
N THR A 649 12.28 1.40 -21.84
CA THR A 649 11.71 0.05 -21.85
C THR A 649 11.70 -0.50 -23.27
N ALA A 650 11.94 -1.81 -23.42
CA ALA A 650 11.84 -2.51 -24.68
C ALA A 650 11.04 -3.80 -24.49
N ILE A 651 10.05 -4.03 -25.36
CA ILE A 651 9.23 -5.23 -25.41
C ILE A 651 9.30 -5.80 -26.82
N VAL A 652 9.60 -7.09 -26.92
CA VAL A 652 9.62 -7.83 -28.18
C VAL A 652 8.63 -8.98 -28.07
N ARG A 653 7.74 -9.11 -29.06
CA ARG A 653 6.86 -10.27 -29.24
C ARG A 653 7.07 -10.87 -30.63
N LEU A 654 7.43 -12.14 -30.67
CA LEU A 654 7.58 -12.91 -31.90
C LEU A 654 6.22 -13.40 -32.41
N ALA A 655 6.16 -13.76 -33.70
CA ALA A 655 4.94 -14.28 -34.33
C ALA A 655 4.43 -15.59 -33.71
N ASP A 656 5.33 -16.37 -33.08
CA ASP A 656 5.01 -17.61 -32.36
C ASP A 656 4.47 -17.38 -30.93
N GLY A 657 4.39 -16.11 -30.49
CA GLY A 657 3.88 -15.72 -29.18
C GLY A 657 4.92 -15.70 -28.06
N ARG A 658 6.20 -15.98 -28.33
CA ARG A 658 7.27 -15.72 -27.37
C ARG A 658 7.46 -14.21 -27.18
N SER A 659 7.59 -13.79 -25.93
CA SER A 659 7.80 -12.39 -25.55
C SER A 659 8.98 -12.26 -24.62
N ALA A 660 9.71 -11.15 -24.74
CA ALA A 660 10.77 -10.75 -23.84
C ALA A 660 10.71 -9.24 -23.61
N GLY A 661 11.18 -8.81 -22.45
CA GLY A 661 11.20 -7.41 -22.07
C GLY A 661 12.49 -7.05 -21.35
N ALA A 662 12.87 -5.79 -21.44
CA ALA A 662 13.99 -5.23 -20.70
C ALA A 662 13.69 -3.76 -20.36
N TYR A 663 14.27 -3.26 -19.27
CA TYR A 663 14.33 -1.83 -19.02
C TYR A 663 15.72 -1.42 -18.55
N VAL A 664 16.07 -0.17 -18.78
CA VAL A 664 17.26 0.48 -18.26
C VAL A 664 16.93 1.91 -17.84
N VAL A 665 17.69 2.43 -16.88
CA VAL A 665 17.63 3.83 -16.45
C VAL A 665 18.92 4.52 -16.88
N THR A 666 18.82 5.73 -17.42
CA THR A 666 19.97 6.51 -17.90
C THR A 666 19.83 7.99 -17.52
N GLY A 667 20.94 8.70 -17.34
CA GLY A 667 20.91 10.12 -16.96
C GLY A 667 20.49 10.37 -15.50
N GLY A 668 20.54 9.36 -14.63
CA GLY A 668 20.19 9.48 -13.21
C GLY A 668 20.37 8.18 -12.44
N ILE A 669 19.78 8.11 -11.24
CA ILE A 669 19.84 6.93 -10.37
C ILE A 669 18.73 5.93 -10.72
N GLY A 670 19.10 4.65 -10.78
CA GLY A 670 18.19 3.53 -11.03
C GLY A 670 17.22 3.21 -9.90
#